data_AF-A0A9Q9D6W4-F1
#
_entry.id   AF-A0A9Q9D6W4-F1
#
_cell.length_a   1.000
_cell.length_b   1.000
_cell.length_c   1.000
_cell.angle_alpha   90.00
_cell.angle_beta   90.00
_cell.angle_gamma   90.00
#
_symmetry.space_group_name_H-M   'P 1'
#
loop_
_entity.id
_entity.type
_entity.pdbx_description
1 polymer ?
#
loop_
_entity_poly.entity_id
_entity_poly.type
_entity_poly.pdbx_seq_one_letter_code
_entity_poly.pdbx_strand_id
1 'polypeptide(L)'
;MKNNILKVIGFIALFFALSSLSITKVIPEVINISQPVDIALRAYSLLGSVSLFYLLLILFKNNGLWFTQLNNRKLVEWNKLLLFPIIFIAYFVFHVFMILTENISNGNFEWTYVSLNLNLLVERYVPLTLLIIVGILLLEKIADKKGKKSWRILEWVPTLKGEDIFVSLLSFLAFSDYLLRDLIWKTSFGPHNSRGVYQLQYASEKILARQDFMRLVGAYLFIFIVVFTLSYLIFKGVSAFYKKQKNFALVFVSSLFLAIIFNYFIQVSIKSDTFVTFHGTIATGATAFQVFVLTLLFILVYLLINRYLAATALNIVAASLFSFANGIKFSERQEPIYVSELSWLSNPQTLLSFVDVKSIVLVIGLGVVVTLAVIFLSRKIFPGKLLTWKTRGLTLMALVLVYLPISQNFKTFTKPADQVKVPILTRYMNVSNGDILWKGSTHTARTKSLSYLWLRQIYGAAMEEPLGYSEEKVKEISDKYSKLAVDINTQREQEINEQTVIYILSESLANPNRVNGITLSENPLQNIDQLKNSASGGLMYADGYGGGTANMEAQTLTGLPKVNYSSDVSIINSDVLPNMPFIPSISNHFTNKIALHPENAANYNRNKVYKKLEFDHFYALSNTKDGDILKNQKRLDGVVSDAQVYEDVLSKINPEESQFFSVLTMQNHMPYTRYGGTSQITATGVGYSPTSNNLLQNYVRKINESDLATQEFIQKLEKIDKKITVVFYGDHLPNIYPNPSENFADDMRKQYQTDYFIWSNRGNKNDKQEDLNSAEFIPALFEATGSKVSPYYALLSEVMWSLPAEYNSSLSTQVDLNEEQKKLAEDLKIIQYDLTSGEHYLEESSPFFQIQ
;
A
#
# COMPACT_ATOMS: atom_id res chain seq x y z
N MET A 1 -32.47 -2.58 40.58
CA MET A 1 -31.63 -1.36 40.61
C MET A 1 -30.34 -1.55 41.43
N LYS A 2 -30.41 -1.92 42.72
CA LYS A 2 -29.23 -2.15 43.60
C LYS A 2 -28.13 -3.01 42.98
N ASN A 3 -28.45 -4.18 42.41
CA ASN A 3 -27.44 -5.05 41.80
C ASN A 3 -26.73 -4.43 40.57
N ASN A 4 -27.41 -3.61 39.78
CA ASN A 4 -26.80 -2.96 38.62
C ASN A 4 -25.77 -1.91 39.06
N ILE A 5 -26.06 -1.15 40.12
CA ILE A 5 -25.13 -0.20 40.71
C ILE A 5 -23.89 -0.93 41.26
N LEU A 6 -24.10 -2.04 41.97
CA LEU A 6 -22.99 -2.87 42.47
C LEU A 6 -22.13 -3.46 41.33
N LYS A 7 -22.73 -3.80 40.18
CA LYS A 7 -21.97 -4.24 39.00
C LYS A 7 -21.10 -3.13 38.43
N VAL A 8 -21.63 -1.91 38.34
CA VAL A 8 -20.84 -0.74 37.91
C VAL A 8 -19.66 -0.51 38.86
N ILE A 9 -19.88 -0.59 40.18
CA ILE A 9 -18.81 -0.52 41.18
C ILE A 9 -17.78 -1.64 40.96
N GLY A 10 -18.22 -2.86 40.66
CA GLY A 10 -17.33 -3.98 40.31
C GLY A 10 -16.46 -3.72 39.07
N PHE A 11 -17.01 -3.10 38.02
CA PHE A 11 -16.24 -2.75 36.83
C PHE A 11 -15.27 -1.59 37.08
N ILE A 12 -15.65 -0.62 37.92
CA ILE A 12 -14.75 0.46 38.36
C ILE A 12 -13.59 -0.13 39.19
N ALA A 13 -13.88 -1.05 40.11
CA ALA A 13 -12.85 -1.76 40.86
C ALA A 13 -11.94 -2.57 39.93
N LEU A 14 -12.50 -3.26 38.92
CA LEU A 14 -11.71 -3.97 37.92
C LEU A 14 -10.74 -3.03 37.19
N PHE A 15 -11.21 -1.85 36.76
CA PHE A 15 -10.37 -0.84 36.14
C PHE A 15 -9.20 -0.44 37.05
N PHE A 16 -9.47 0.02 38.28
CA PHE A 16 -8.43 0.46 39.21
C PHE A 16 -7.46 -0.66 39.58
N ALA A 17 -7.94 -1.89 39.75
CA ALA A 17 -7.08 -3.05 39.97
C ALA A 17 -6.12 -3.28 38.79
N LEU A 18 -6.64 -3.33 37.56
CA LEU A 18 -5.84 -3.58 36.36
C LEU A 18 -4.84 -2.46 36.07
N SER A 19 -5.32 -1.21 36.05
CA SER A 19 -4.49 -0.06 35.72
C SER A 19 -3.40 0.16 36.75
N SER A 20 -3.67 -0.06 38.04
CA SER A 20 -2.64 0.06 39.10
C SER A 20 -1.50 -0.94 38.94
N LEU A 21 -1.79 -2.16 38.48
CA LEU A 21 -0.79 -3.21 38.21
C LEU A 21 0.07 -2.95 36.96
N SER A 22 -0.43 -2.14 36.02
CA SER A 22 0.22 -1.90 34.73
C SER A 22 0.85 -0.51 34.61
N ILE A 23 0.36 0.50 35.33
CA ILE A 23 0.79 1.91 35.17
C ILE A 23 2.28 2.10 35.43
N THR A 24 2.82 1.41 36.43
CA THR A 24 4.26 1.45 36.76
C THR A 24 5.13 0.77 35.71
N LYS A 25 4.58 -0.17 34.94
CA LYS A 25 5.28 -0.88 33.85
C LYS A 25 5.21 -0.14 32.51
N VAL A 26 4.34 0.87 32.42
CA VAL A 26 4.16 1.70 31.22
C VAL A 26 5.08 2.92 31.25
N ILE A 27 5.41 3.43 32.44
CA ILE A 27 6.35 4.54 32.61
C ILE A 27 7.79 4.01 32.45
N PRO A 28 8.59 4.53 31.50
CA PRO A 28 9.98 4.14 31.31
C PRO A 28 10.84 4.49 32.53
N GLU A 29 11.81 3.65 32.85
CA GLU A 29 12.72 3.84 33.99
C GLU A 29 13.54 5.13 33.92
N VAL A 30 13.69 5.70 32.72
CA VAL A 30 14.45 6.93 32.46
C VAL A 30 13.64 8.22 32.66
N ILE A 31 12.37 8.13 33.03
CA ILE A 31 11.48 9.29 33.27
C ILE A 31 11.38 9.55 34.77
N ASN A 32 11.77 10.76 35.19
CA ASN A 32 11.58 11.21 36.56
C ASN A 32 10.12 11.60 36.79
N ILE A 33 9.61 11.36 38.00
CA ILE A 33 8.21 11.64 38.36
C ILE A 33 8.18 12.86 39.27
N SER A 34 7.36 13.87 38.94
CA SER A 34 7.19 15.02 39.81
C SER A 34 6.56 14.62 41.15
N GLN A 35 6.92 15.30 42.25
CA GLN A 35 6.42 14.97 43.60
C GLN A 35 4.87 14.89 43.69
N PRO A 36 4.08 15.78 43.05
CA PRO A 36 2.62 15.64 43.04
C PRO A 36 2.13 14.36 42.35
N VAL A 37 2.83 13.93 41.30
CA VAL A 37 2.51 12.70 40.56
C VAL A 37 2.92 11.46 41.35
N ASP A 38 4.05 11.48 42.07
CA ASP A 38 4.43 10.38 42.98
C ASP A 38 3.36 10.14 44.05
N ILE A 39 2.87 11.21 44.69
CA ILE A 39 1.78 11.13 45.66
C ILE A 39 0.51 10.56 45.01
N ALA A 40 0.16 11.02 43.81
CA ALA A 40 -0.99 10.52 43.07
C ALA A 40 -0.86 9.03 42.71
N LEU A 41 0.32 8.58 42.30
CA LEU A 41 0.61 7.17 42.00
C LEU A 41 0.51 6.28 43.24
N ARG A 42 0.99 6.73 44.41
CA ARG A 42 0.82 5.99 45.67
C ARG A 42 -0.65 5.85 46.05
N ALA A 43 -1.43 6.94 45.94
CA ALA A 43 -2.87 6.89 46.16
C ALA A 43 -3.57 5.95 45.16
N TYR A 44 -3.15 5.98 43.90
CA TYR A 44 -3.66 5.11 42.85
C TYR A 44 -3.37 3.63 43.11
N SER A 45 -2.15 3.31 43.58
CA SER A 45 -1.76 1.95 43.98
C SER A 45 -2.56 1.43 45.18
N LEU A 46 -2.83 2.30 46.16
CA LEU A 46 -3.70 1.97 47.28
C LEU A 46 -5.13 1.64 46.82
N LEU A 47 -5.71 2.47 45.94
CA LEU A 47 -7.02 2.20 45.33
C LEU A 47 -7.04 0.87 44.56
N GLY A 48 -5.97 0.57 43.83
CA GLY A 48 -5.78 -0.71 43.16
C GLY A 48 -5.77 -1.91 44.11
N SER A 49 -5.06 -1.79 45.23
CA SER A 49 -4.98 -2.83 46.26
C SER A 49 -6.35 -3.09 46.92
N VAL A 50 -7.08 -2.03 47.26
CA VAL A 50 -8.46 -2.12 47.78
C VAL A 50 -9.38 -2.78 46.74
N SER A 51 -9.20 -2.43 45.47
CA SER A 51 -9.99 -2.98 44.38
C SER A 51 -9.72 -4.47 44.15
N LEU A 52 -8.46 -4.93 44.24
CA LEU A 52 -8.10 -6.34 44.19
C LEU A 52 -8.78 -7.14 45.30
N PHE A 53 -8.77 -6.61 46.53
CA PHE A 53 -9.49 -7.23 47.65
C PHE A 53 -11.00 -7.32 47.37
N TYR A 54 -11.59 -6.25 46.82
CA TYR A 54 -13.00 -6.27 46.42
C TYR A 54 -13.32 -7.31 45.33
N LEU A 55 -12.44 -7.49 44.34
CA LEU A 55 -12.58 -8.54 43.32
C LEU A 55 -12.52 -9.96 43.91
N LEU A 56 -11.70 -10.19 44.95
CA LEU A 56 -11.67 -11.48 45.66
C LEU A 56 -13.01 -11.76 46.38
N LEU A 57 -13.62 -10.72 46.98
CA LEU A 57 -14.95 -10.84 47.58
C LEU A 57 -16.04 -11.15 46.54
N ILE A 58 -15.91 -10.65 45.31
CA ILE A 58 -16.80 -11.00 44.18
C ILE A 58 -16.72 -12.48 43.87
N LEU A 59 -15.51 -13.05 43.77
CA LEU A 59 -15.32 -14.49 43.52
C LEU A 59 -15.92 -15.33 44.65
N PHE A 60 -15.75 -14.89 45.90
CA PHE A 60 -16.33 -15.54 47.08
C PHE A 60 -17.86 -15.54 47.05
N LYS A 61 -18.49 -14.37 46.80
CA LYS A 61 -19.96 -14.23 46.76
C LYS A 61 -20.60 -15.06 45.66
N ASN A 62 -19.93 -15.18 44.52
CA ASN A 62 -20.46 -15.85 43.32
C ASN A 62 -20.00 -17.31 43.21
N ASN A 63 -19.68 -17.94 44.34
CA ASN A 63 -19.21 -19.33 44.37
C ASN A 63 -20.20 -20.32 43.71
N GLY A 64 -21.51 -20.08 43.80
CA GLY A 64 -22.55 -20.90 43.17
C GLY A 64 -22.49 -20.98 41.64
N LEU A 65 -21.62 -20.19 40.97
CA LEU A 65 -21.36 -20.36 39.54
C LEU A 65 -20.50 -21.60 39.24
N TRP A 66 -19.71 -22.07 40.21
CA TRP A 66 -18.70 -23.11 40.05
C TRP A 66 -19.10 -24.46 40.63
N PHE A 67 -20.16 -24.49 41.44
CA PHE A 67 -20.61 -25.67 42.17
C PHE A 67 -22.09 -25.95 41.92
N THR A 68 -22.42 -27.20 41.61
CA THR A 68 -23.78 -27.75 41.65
C THR A 68 -24.03 -28.46 42.97
N GLN A 69 -25.25 -28.36 43.50
CA GLN A 69 -25.67 -29.19 44.64
C GLN A 69 -26.29 -30.50 44.16
N LEU A 70 -25.78 -31.61 44.66
CA LEU A 70 -26.30 -32.97 44.45
C LEU A 70 -26.24 -33.73 45.78
N ASN A 71 -27.39 -34.20 46.28
CA ASN A 71 -27.52 -34.95 47.54
C ASN A 71 -26.75 -34.34 48.73
N ASN A 72 -26.96 -33.04 49.00
CA ASN A 72 -26.29 -32.28 50.06
C ASN A 72 -24.75 -32.21 49.97
N ARG A 73 -24.16 -32.58 48.81
CA ARG A 73 -22.74 -32.36 48.49
C ARG A 73 -22.63 -31.30 47.40
N LYS A 74 -21.67 -30.39 47.54
CA LYS A 74 -21.25 -29.51 46.44
C LYS A 74 -20.34 -30.32 45.52
N LEU A 75 -20.62 -30.28 44.23
CA LEU A 75 -19.79 -30.87 43.19
C LEU A 75 -19.31 -29.76 42.25
N VAL A 76 -18.03 -29.79 41.92
CA VAL A 76 -17.39 -28.86 40.98
C VAL A 76 -17.90 -29.09 39.57
N GLU A 77 -18.33 -28.03 38.90
CA GLU A 77 -18.67 -28.07 37.47
C GLU A 77 -17.41 -27.97 36.60
N TRP A 78 -16.76 -29.11 36.36
CA TRP A 78 -15.52 -29.18 35.57
C TRP A 78 -15.61 -28.53 34.18
N ASN A 79 -16.77 -28.62 33.51
CA ASN A 79 -16.98 -28.00 32.20
C ASN A 79 -16.83 -26.47 32.24
N LYS A 80 -17.17 -25.82 33.36
CA LYS A 80 -16.98 -24.38 33.54
C LYS A 80 -15.55 -24.03 33.91
N LEU A 81 -14.86 -24.90 34.65
CA LEU A 81 -13.44 -24.71 34.96
C LEU A 81 -12.53 -24.89 33.74
N LEU A 82 -12.89 -25.80 32.82
CA LEU A 82 -12.15 -26.00 31.56
C LEU A 82 -12.18 -24.77 30.64
N LEU A 83 -13.09 -23.81 30.84
CA LEU A 83 -13.11 -22.56 30.07
C LEU A 83 -11.93 -21.64 30.39
N PHE A 84 -11.34 -21.70 31.59
CA PHE A 84 -10.16 -20.92 31.94
C PHE A 84 -8.97 -21.27 31.01
N PRO A 85 -8.45 -22.52 30.98
CA PRO A 85 -7.34 -22.86 30.10
C PRO A 85 -7.67 -22.60 28.62
N ILE A 86 -8.93 -22.80 28.19
CA ILE A 86 -9.34 -22.48 26.81
C ILE A 86 -9.18 -20.99 26.50
N ILE A 87 -9.61 -20.09 27.40
CA ILE A 87 -9.48 -18.64 27.20
C ILE A 87 -7.99 -18.23 27.18
N PHE A 88 -7.18 -18.78 28.09
CA PHE A 88 -5.74 -18.52 28.10
C PHE A 88 -5.05 -18.98 26.82
N ILE A 89 -5.37 -20.18 26.34
CA ILE A 89 -4.82 -20.72 25.07
C ILE A 89 -5.31 -19.88 23.89
N ALA A 90 -6.60 -19.52 23.83
CA ALA A 90 -7.13 -18.70 22.75
C ALA A 90 -6.47 -17.31 22.71
N TYR A 91 -6.26 -16.69 23.87
CA TYR A 91 -5.54 -15.43 23.97
C TYR A 91 -4.06 -15.59 23.56
N PHE A 92 -3.41 -16.68 23.97
CA PHE A 92 -2.04 -16.98 23.57
C PHE A 92 -1.91 -17.14 22.04
N VAL A 93 -2.84 -17.87 21.40
CA VAL A 93 -2.86 -18.01 19.94
C VAL A 93 -3.03 -16.64 19.26
N PHE A 94 -3.92 -15.80 19.77
CA PHE A 94 -4.06 -14.41 19.29
C PHE A 94 -2.74 -13.63 19.43
N HIS A 95 -2.07 -13.74 20.59
CA HIS A 95 -0.81 -13.05 20.87
C HIS A 95 0.31 -13.49 19.91
N VAL A 96 0.50 -14.80 19.72
CA VAL A 96 1.47 -15.35 18.76
C VAL A 96 1.16 -14.86 17.35
N PHE A 97 -0.11 -14.84 16.96
CA PHE A 97 -0.51 -14.38 15.64
C PHE A 97 -0.15 -12.90 15.41
N MET A 98 -0.31 -12.05 16.44
CA MET A 98 0.12 -10.65 16.37
C MET A 98 1.63 -10.53 16.19
N ILE A 99 2.43 -11.29 16.97
CA ILE A 99 3.90 -11.34 16.83
C ILE A 99 4.30 -11.74 15.41
N LEU A 100 3.70 -12.82 14.87
CA LEU A 100 3.99 -13.31 13.53
C LEU A 100 3.64 -12.29 12.45
N THR A 101 2.51 -11.59 12.61
CA THR A 101 2.08 -10.56 11.67
C THR A 101 3.05 -9.37 11.67
N GLU A 102 3.48 -8.90 12.84
CA GLU A 102 4.42 -7.77 12.95
C GLU A 102 5.81 -8.09 12.36
N ASN A 103 6.22 -9.36 12.43
CA ASN A 103 7.55 -9.82 12.01
C ASN A 103 7.58 -10.51 10.63
N ILE A 104 6.48 -10.46 9.87
CA ILE A 104 6.39 -11.21 8.61
C ILE A 104 7.37 -10.73 7.54
N SER A 105 7.75 -9.45 7.60
CA SER A 105 8.76 -8.83 6.74
C SER A 105 10.12 -8.67 7.44
N ASN A 106 10.28 -9.23 8.64
CA ASN A 106 11.52 -9.16 9.40
C ASN A 106 12.42 -10.34 9.03
N GLY A 107 13.40 -10.11 8.14
CA GLY A 107 14.36 -11.14 7.74
C GLY A 107 15.21 -11.70 8.90
N ASN A 108 15.30 -10.97 10.01
CA ASN A 108 16.07 -11.36 11.19
C ASN A 108 15.23 -12.04 12.28
N PHE A 109 13.93 -12.25 12.06
CA PHE A 109 13.06 -12.87 13.07
C PHE A 109 13.20 -14.39 13.08
N GLU A 110 13.83 -14.91 14.13
CA GLU A 110 13.93 -16.35 14.38
C GLU A 110 12.74 -16.87 15.19
N TRP A 111 12.31 -18.12 14.92
CA TRP A 111 11.18 -18.76 15.57
C TRP A 111 11.65 -19.55 16.80
N THR A 112 11.85 -18.87 17.92
CA THR A 112 12.38 -19.43 19.15
C THR A 112 11.36 -19.40 20.29
N TYR A 113 11.67 -20.11 21.37
CA TYR A 113 10.87 -20.11 22.60
C TYR A 113 10.61 -18.69 23.14
N VAL A 114 11.61 -17.81 23.04
CA VAL A 114 11.53 -16.44 23.56
C VAL A 114 10.82 -15.51 22.56
N SER A 115 11.12 -15.63 21.26
CA SER A 115 10.56 -14.72 20.25
C SER A 115 9.07 -14.96 19.99
N LEU A 116 8.60 -16.21 20.10
CA LEU A 116 7.18 -16.56 20.07
C LEU A 116 6.49 -16.37 21.44
N ASN A 117 7.24 -15.89 22.44
CA ASN A 117 6.78 -15.65 23.79
C ASN A 117 6.13 -16.90 24.43
N LEU A 118 6.66 -18.10 24.12
CA LEU A 118 6.13 -19.37 24.64
C LEU A 118 6.30 -19.46 26.17
N ASN A 119 7.27 -18.74 26.73
CA ASN A 119 7.40 -18.50 28.17
C ASN A 119 6.16 -17.83 28.78
N LEU A 120 5.42 -16.98 28.06
CA LEU A 120 4.16 -16.41 28.56
C LEU A 120 3.13 -17.49 28.88
N LEU A 121 3.04 -18.52 28.03
CA LEU A 121 2.13 -19.65 28.24
C LEU A 121 2.55 -20.46 29.48
N VAL A 122 3.82 -20.85 29.56
CA VAL A 122 4.33 -21.76 30.58
C VAL A 122 4.51 -21.08 31.94
N GLU A 123 5.08 -19.88 31.97
CA GLU A 123 5.49 -19.20 33.21
C GLU A 123 4.39 -18.31 33.80
N ARG A 124 3.37 -17.92 33.01
CA ARG A 124 2.27 -17.09 33.50
C ARG A 124 0.91 -17.75 33.38
N TYR A 125 0.50 -18.16 32.18
CA TYR A 125 -0.88 -18.61 31.96
C TYR A 125 -1.20 -19.95 32.62
N VAL A 126 -0.28 -20.91 32.55
CA VAL A 126 -0.42 -22.19 33.26
C VAL A 126 -0.48 -21.98 34.79
N PRO A 127 0.46 -21.27 35.44
CA PRO A 127 0.38 -20.95 36.86
C PRO A 127 -0.89 -20.19 37.26
N LEU A 128 -1.31 -19.18 36.49
CA LEU A 128 -2.55 -18.44 36.75
C LEU A 128 -3.78 -19.35 36.68
N THR A 129 -3.84 -20.24 35.70
CA THR A 129 -4.93 -21.21 35.58
C THR A 129 -4.97 -22.14 36.79
N LEU A 130 -3.82 -22.68 37.20
CA LEU A 130 -3.72 -23.53 38.38
C LEU A 130 -4.11 -22.79 39.66
N LEU A 131 -3.66 -21.55 39.84
CA LEU A 131 -4.01 -20.70 40.97
C LEU A 131 -5.52 -20.42 41.03
N ILE A 132 -6.16 -20.13 39.89
CA ILE A 132 -7.61 -19.92 39.82
C ILE A 132 -8.36 -21.20 40.19
N ILE A 133 -7.96 -22.36 39.63
CA ILE A 133 -8.59 -23.64 39.93
C ILE A 133 -8.44 -24.00 41.41
N VAL A 134 -7.21 -23.93 41.95
CA VAL A 134 -6.93 -24.19 43.37
C VAL A 134 -7.69 -23.21 44.26
N GLY A 135 -7.73 -21.93 43.90
CA GLY A 135 -8.48 -20.91 44.61
C GLY A 135 -9.98 -21.22 44.68
N ILE A 136 -10.59 -21.63 43.56
CA ILE A 136 -11.99 -22.06 43.52
C ILE A 136 -12.20 -23.31 44.39
N LEU A 137 -11.32 -24.30 44.33
CA LEU A 137 -11.39 -25.50 45.19
C LEU A 137 -11.23 -25.18 46.68
N LEU A 138 -10.41 -24.19 47.05
CA LEU A 138 -10.27 -23.73 48.43
C LEU A 138 -11.51 -22.97 48.91
N LEU A 139 -12.17 -22.21 48.03
CA LEU A 139 -13.43 -21.53 48.33
C LEU A 139 -14.54 -22.52 48.71
N GLU A 140 -14.53 -23.74 48.15
CA GLU A 140 -15.41 -24.83 48.55
C GLU A 140 -15.30 -25.13 50.06
N LYS A 141 -14.06 -25.28 50.55
CA LYS A 141 -13.76 -25.63 51.95
C LYS A 141 -14.12 -24.51 52.93
N ILE A 142 -14.04 -23.26 52.50
CA ILE A 142 -14.37 -22.09 53.33
C ILE A 142 -15.89 -21.87 53.39
N ALA A 143 -16.58 -22.08 52.27
CA ALA A 143 -18.03 -21.85 52.17
C ALA A 143 -18.90 -22.90 52.90
N ASP A 144 -18.35 -24.06 53.26
CA ASP A 144 -19.08 -25.16 53.92
C ASP A 144 -18.94 -25.19 55.46
N LYS A 145 -18.16 -24.28 56.07
CA LYS A 145 -18.15 -24.13 57.54
C LYS A 145 -19.46 -23.47 58.01
N LYS A 146 -20.41 -24.32 58.38
CA LYS A 146 -21.73 -24.05 58.97
C LYS A 146 -21.78 -22.79 59.86
N GLY A 147 -22.74 -21.92 59.53
CA GLY A 147 -23.23 -20.85 60.41
C GLY A 147 -23.65 -19.62 59.60
N LYS A 148 -24.96 -19.35 59.52
CA LYS A 148 -25.57 -18.20 58.84
C LYS A 148 -25.12 -16.84 59.42
N LYS A 149 -23.87 -16.43 59.22
CA LYS A 149 -23.47 -15.02 59.21
C LYS A 149 -23.08 -14.70 57.78
N SER A 150 -24.03 -14.22 56.98
CA SER A 150 -23.67 -13.53 55.74
C SER A 150 -22.76 -12.38 56.16
N TRP A 151 -21.50 -12.39 55.72
CA TRP A 151 -20.62 -11.26 56.00
C TRP A 151 -21.32 -10.01 55.47
N ARG A 152 -21.63 -9.01 56.32
CA ARG A 152 -22.36 -7.80 55.91
C ARG A 152 -21.68 -7.10 54.73
N ILE A 153 -20.37 -7.26 54.59
CA ILE A 153 -19.58 -6.78 53.45
C ILE A 153 -20.04 -7.37 52.10
N LEU A 154 -20.56 -8.62 52.07
CA LEU A 154 -21.06 -9.26 50.85
C LEU A 154 -22.37 -8.63 50.35
N GLU A 155 -23.09 -7.86 51.17
CA GLU A 155 -24.26 -7.09 50.71
C GLU A 155 -23.89 -5.98 49.72
N TRP A 156 -22.62 -5.55 49.76
CA TRP A 156 -22.02 -4.54 48.89
C TRP A 156 -21.27 -5.13 47.70
N VAL A 157 -21.39 -6.44 47.47
CA VAL A 157 -20.73 -7.16 46.38
C VAL A 157 -21.79 -7.56 45.33
N PRO A 158 -21.58 -7.40 44.02
CA PRO A 158 -22.59 -7.76 43.02
C PRO A 158 -22.78 -9.28 42.89
N THR A 159 -23.97 -9.69 42.47
CA THR A 159 -24.18 -11.02 41.90
C THR A 159 -23.90 -10.99 40.40
N LEU A 160 -22.96 -11.83 39.96
CA LEU A 160 -22.46 -11.92 38.59
C LEU A 160 -22.99 -13.17 37.88
N LYS A 161 -23.03 -13.09 36.56
CA LYS A 161 -23.20 -14.27 35.69
C LYS A 161 -21.81 -14.79 35.31
N GLY A 162 -21.73 -16.06 34.89
CA GLY A 162 -20.47 -16.60 34.36
C GLY A 162 -19.87 -15.74 33.24
N GLU A 163 -20.73 -15.15 32.40
CA GLU A 163 -20.33 -14.23 31.32
C GLU A 163 -19.53 -13.02 31.84
N ASP A 164 -19.94 -12.43 32.96
CA ASP A 164 -19.28 -11.25 33.55
C ASP A 164 -17.85 -11.59 34.01
N ILE A 165 -17.61 -12.83 34.45
CA ILE A 165 -16.31 -13.31 34.92
C ILE A 165 -15.36 -13.55 33.74
N PHE A 166 -15.84 -14.20 32.68
CA PHE A 166 -14.99 -14.47 31.51
C PHE A 166 -14.63 -13.20 30.74
N VAL A 167 -15.54 -12.22 30.67
CA VAL A 167 -15.24 -10.90 30.12
C VAL A 167 -14.16 -10.22 30.95
N SER A 168 -14.28 -10.25 32.28
CA SER A 168 -13.27 -9.68 33.18
C SER A 168 -11.92 -10.36 33.03
N LEU A 169 -11.89 -11.69 32.86
CA LEU A 169 -10.66 -12.45 32.62
C LEU A 169 -10.00 -12.05 31.30
N LEU A 170 -10.75 -12.03 30.21
CA LEU A 170 -10.20 -11.66 28.90
C LEU A 170 -9.69 -10.21 28.89
N SER A 171 -10.43 -9.30 29.55
CA SER A 171 -9.97 -7.92 29.76
C SER A 171 -8.71 -7.85 30.60
N PHE A 172 -8.59 -8.65 31.67
CA PHE A 172 -7.36 -8.75 32.47
C PHE A 172 -6.17 -9.19 31.60
N LEU A 173 -6.34 -10.22 30.78
CA LEU A 173 -5.28 -10.73 29.91
C LEU A 173 -4.80 -9.65 28.93
N ALA A 174 -5.73 -9.04 28.20
CA ALA A 174 -5.44 -7.94 27.29
C ALA A 174 -4.75 -6.76 27.98
N PHE A 175 -5.20 -6.38 29.20
CA PHE A 175 -4.60 -5.29 29.96
C PHE A 175 -3.21 -5.59 30.52
N SER A 176 -2.94 -6.86 30.80
CA SER A 176 -1.65 -7.31 31.35
C SER A 176 -0.56 -7.47 30.27
N ASP A 177 -0.96 -7.45 29.00
CA ASP A 177 -0.10 -7.66 27.85
C ASP A 177 0.86 -6.49 27.63
N TYR A 178 2.09 -6.79 27.23
CA TYR A 178 3.08 -5.76 26.91
C TYR A 178 2.69 -4.97 25.66
N LEU A 179 2.01 -5.59 24.70
CA LEU A 179 1.56 -4.93 23.46
C LEU A 179 0.62 -3.77 23.77
N LEU A 180 -0.32 -3.98 24.71
CA LEU A 180 -1.24 -2.91 25.12
C LEU A 180 -0.53 -1.80 25.90
N ARG A 181 0.41 -2.17 26.79
CA ARG A 181 1.21 -1.21 27.55
C ARG A 181 2.02 -0.29 26.63
N ASP A 182 2.68 -0.89 25.65
CA ASP A 182 3.46 -0.19 24.63
C ASP A 182 2.55 0.72 23.79
N LEU A 183 1.38 0.24 23.37
CA LEU A 183 0.37 1.04 22.68
C LEU A 183 -0.07 2.25 23.50
N ILE A 184 -0.41 2.08 24.79
CA ILE A 184 -0.82 3.18 25.69
C ILE A 184 0.28 4.24 25.77
N TRP A 185 1.53 3.82 26.00
CA TRP A 185 2.65 4.76 26.14
C TRP A 185 2.90 5.53 24.85
N LYS A 186 3.03 4.82 23.72
CA LYS A 186 3.30 5.42 22.41
C LYS A 186 2.16 6.34 21.97
N THR A 187 0.90 5.96 22.20
CA THR A 187 -0.27 6.81 21.89
C THR A 187 -0.40 8.02 22.81
N SER A 188 0.09 7.95 24.05
CA SER A 188 -0.01 9.06 25.02
C SER A 188 1.20 10.00 25.02
N PHE A 189 2.42 9.50 24.71
CA PHE A 189 3.67 10.25 24.81
C PHE A 189 4.73 10.01 23.71
N GLY A 190 4.35 9.44 22.56
CA GLY A 190 5.27 9.23 21.42
C GLY A 190 5.97 10.50 20.89
N PRO A 191 7.05 10.36 20.11
CA PRO A 191 7.90 11.47 19.65
C PRO A 191 7.21 12.43 18.67
N HIS A 192 7.79 13.65 18.58
CA HIS A 192 7.20 14.77 17.84
C HIS A 192 7.57 14.86 16.35
N ASN A 193 8.72 14.32 15.90
CA ASN A 193 9.10 14.30 14.48
C ASN A 193 9.99 13.08 14.12
N SER A 194 10.22 12.88 12.82
CA SER A 194 10.96 11.75 12.25
C SER A 194 12.45 12.02 11.94
N ARG A 195 12.98 13.23 12.20
CA ARG A 195 14.38 13.60 11.85
C ARG A 195 15.28 13.90 13.05
N GLY A 196 14.78 13.80 14.28
CA GLY A 196 15.54 14.10 15.51
C GLY A 196 15.77 12.87 16.39
N VAL A 197 16.90 12.88 17.13
CA VAL A 197 17.17 11.97 18.26
C VAL A 197 15.96 12.02 19.21
N TYR A 198 15.21 10.93 19.31
CA TYR A 198 14.08 10.66 20.24
C TYR A 198 13.70 11.82 21.18
N GLN A 199 13.16 12.92 20.64
CA GLN A 199 12.52 13.92 21.47
C GLN A 199 11.06 13.48 21.62
N LEU A 200 10.83 12.66 22.66
CA LEU A 200 9.52 12.42 23.24
C LEU A 200 8.80 13.76 23.42
N GLN A 201 7.47 13.75 23.56
CA GLN A 201 6.68 14.94 23.87
C GLN A 201 7.18 15.73 25.13
N TYR A 202 8.13 15.17 25.89
CA TYR A 202 8.88 15.73 27.01
C TYR A 202 10.26 16.32 26.64
N ALA A 203 10.36 16.97 25.48
CA ALA A 203 11.62 17.31 24.82
C ALA A 203 12.57 18.30 25.55
N SER A 204 12.32 18.70 26.80
CA SER A 204 13.31 19.49 27.58
C SER A 204 13.68 18.91 28.95
N GLU A 205 12.78 18.23 29.67
CA GLU A 205 13.00 17.99 31.11
C GLU A 205 12.97 16.52 31.58
N LYS A 206 12.57 15.53 30.75
CA LYS A 206 12.43 14.10 31.17
C LYS A 206 11.62 13.90 32.48
N ILE A 207 10.65 14.78 32.77
CA ILE A 207 9.80 14.73 33.98
C ILE A 207 8.33 14.52 33.60
N LEU A 208 7.67 13.53 34.22
CA LEU A 208 6.22 13.33 34.13
C LEU A 208 5.49 14.33 35.05
N ALA A 209 4.84 15.33 34.45
CA ALA A 209 4.11 16.38 35.15
C ALA A 209 2.64 16.01 35.42
N ARG A 210 1.95 16.82 36.24
CA ARG A 210 0.56 16.58 36.64
C ARG A 210 -0.41 16.49 35.46
N GLN A 211 -0.30 17.39 34.48
CA GLN A 211 -1.18 17.41 33.30
C GLN A 211 -1.01 16.13 32.47
N ASP A 212 0.22 15.70 32.29
CA ASP A 212 0.53 14.46 31.58
C ASP A 212 0.07 13.21 32.32
N PHE A 213 0.25 13.17 33.63
CA PHE A 213 -0.29 12.07 34.44
C PHE A 213 -1.81 11.95 34.27
N MET A 214 -2.55 13.07 34.27
CA MET A 214 -3.99 13.07 34.01
C MET A 214 -4.32 12.54 32.61
N ARG A 215 -3.51 12.90 31.61
CA ARG A 215 -3.63 12.38 30.24
C ARG A 215 -3.39 10.87 30.17
N LEU A 216 -2.37 10.36 30.86
CA LEU A 216 -2.07 8.93 30.96
C LEU A 216 -3.23 8.16 31.60
N VAL A 217 -3.77 8.66 32.72
CA VAL A 217 -4.93 8.06 33.40
C VAL A 217 -6.16 8.07 32.49
N GLY A 218 -6.38 9.16 31.74
CA GLY A 218 -7.44 9.25 30.74
C GLY A 218 -7.30 8.22 29.61
N ALA A 219 -6.09 8.02 29.09
CA ALA A 219 -5.80 7.00 28.07
C ALA A 219 -6.06 5.58 28.59
N TYR A 220 -5.67 5.31 29.84
CA TYR A 220 -5.96 4.06 30.52
C TYR A 220 -7.47 3.77 30.60
N LEU A 221 -8.25 4.77 31.02
CA LEU A 221 -9.71 4.64 31.11
C LEU A 221 -10.35 4.38 29.74
N PHE A 222 -9.94 5.14 28.73
CA PHE A 222 -10.45 4.97 27.37
C PHE A 222 -10.16 3.57 26.82
N ILE A 223 -8.90 3.12 26.91
CA ILE A 223 -8.50 1.81 26.42
C ILE A 223 -9.17 0.69 27.23
N PHE A 224 -9.43 0.90 28.52
CA PHE A 224 -10.18 -0.06 29.34
C PHE A 224 -11.59 -0.24 28.83
N ILE A 225 -12.29 0.86 28.53
CA ILE A 225 -13.64 0.82 27.97
C ILE A 225 -13.64 0.06 26.63
N VAL A 226 -12.66 0.32 25.76
CA VAL A 226 -12.53 -0.36 24.46
C VAL A 226 -12.30 -1.86 24.64
N VAL A 227 -11.28 -2.25 25.41
CA VAL A 227 -10.94 -3.66 25.64
C VAL A 227 -12.08 -4.39 26.35
N PHE A 228 -12.71 -3.78 27.35
CA PHE A 228 -13.84 -4.38 28.04
C PHE A 228 -15.03 -4.60 27.11
N THR A 229 -15.33 -3.62 26.24
CA THR A 229 -16.39 -3.74 25.23
C THR A 229 -16.08 -4.85 24.23
N LEU A 230 -14.84 -4.93 23.74
CA LEU A 230 -14.39 -5.98 22.85
C LEU A 230 -14.48 -7.36 23.52
N SER A 231 -13.99 -7.51 24.75
CA SER A 231 -14.10 -8.74 25.52
C SER A 231 -15.55 -9.18 25.69
N TYR A 232 -16.46 -8.24 25.98
CA TYR A 232 -17.89 -8.51 26.07
C TYR A 232 -18.48 -9.01 24.75
N LEU A 233 -18.17 -8.34 23.63
CA LEU A 233 -18.64 -8.75 22.30
C LEU A 233 -18.07 -10.11 21.90
N ILE A 234 -16.78 -10.36 22.15
CA ILE A 234 -16.11 -11.65 21.90
C ILE A 234 -16.82 -12.77 22.65
N PHE A 235 -16.96 -12.64 23.96
CA PHE A 235 -17.61 -13.67 24.76
C PHE A 235 -19.05 -13.91 24.31
N LYS A 236 -19.82 -12.83 24.08
CA LYS A 236 -21.21 -12.93 23.63
C LYS A 236 -21.33 -13.56 22.24
N GLY A 237 -20.42 -13.26 21.33
CA GLY A 237 -20.39 -13.83 19.98
C GLY A 237 -20.02 -15.31 19.98
N VAL A 238 -19.01 -15.73 20.77
CA VAL A 238 -18.65 -17.14 20.94
C VAL A 238 -19.78 -17.92 21.61
N SER A 239 -20.39 -17.36 22.66
CA SER A 239 -21.57 -17.93 23.33
C SER A 239 -22.74 -18.06 22.35
N ALA A 240 -22.97 -17.05 21.50
CA ALA A 240 -23.97 -17.10 20.45
C ALA A 240 -23.67 -18.17 19.41
N PHE A 241 -22.40 -18.36 19.04
CA PHE A 241 -21.99 -19.41 18.12
C PHE A 241 -22.32 -20.80 18.69
N TYR A 242 -21.87 -21.08 19.92
CA TYR A 242 -22.12 -22.36 20.60
C TYR A 242 -23.61 -22.65 20.78
N LYS A 243 -24.38 -21.63 21.19
CA LYS A 243 -25.83 -21.74 21.40
C LYS A 243 -26.66 -21.62 20.11
N LYS A 244 -26.02 -21.49 18.95
CA LYS A 244 -26.66 -21.26 17.65
C LYS A 244 -27.60 -20.04 17.61
N GLN A 245 -27.30 -19.01 18.42
CA GLN A 245 -28.06 -17.77 18.50
C GLN A 245 -27.61 -16.78 17.43
N LYS A 246 -28.57 -16.10 16.81
CA LYS A 246 -28.34 -15.14 15.74
C LYS A 246 -28.46 -13.73 16.30
N ASN A 247 -27.33 -13.03 16.39
CA ASN A 247 -27.30 -11.66 16.90
C ASN A 247 -26.09 -10.90 16.33
N PHE A 248 -26.01 -9.60 16.62
CA PHE A 248 -24.90 -8.77 16.15
C PHE A 248 -23.54 -9.20 16.71
N ALA A 249 -23.48 -9.70 17.96
CA ALA A 249 -22.21 -10.14 18.53
C ALA A 249 -21.60 -11.31 17.76
N LEU A 250 -22.42 -12.25 17.27
CA LEU A 250 -21.97 -13.32 16.37
C LEU A 250 -21.38 -12.76 15.06
N VAL A 251 -22.04 -11.77 14.45
CA VAL A 251 -21.57 -11.09 13.22
C VAL A 251 -20.24 -10.39 13.47
N PHE A 252 -20.15 -9.59 14.54
CA PHE A 252 -18.96 -8.84 14.91
C PHE A 252 -17.77 -9.77 15.15
N VAL A 253 -17.94 -10.81 15.96
CA VAL A 253 -16.85 -11.75 16.31
C VAL A 253 -16.39 -12.55 15.10
N SER A 254 -17.33 -13.02 14.27
CA SER A 254 -16.98 -13.74 13.04
C SER A 254 -16.22 -12.83 12.07
N SER A 255 -16.62 -11.56 11.96
CA SER A 255 -15.95 -10.58 11.10
C SER A 255 -14.56 -10.22 11.62
N LEU A 256 -14.42 -9.98 12.92
CA LEU A 256 -13.12 -9.68 13.55
C LEU A 256 -12.14 -10.85 13.40
N PHE A 257 -12.61 -12.08 13.63
CA PHE A 257 -11.78 -13.28 13.49
C PHE A 257 -11.29 -13.48 12.04
N LEU A 258 -12.20 -13.33 11.06
CA LEU A 258 -11.82 -13.39 9.64
C LEU A 258 -10.87 -12.25 9.26
N ALA A 259 -11.09 -11.04 9.78
CA ALA A 259 -10.25 -9.88 9.51
C ALA A 259 -8.81 -10.07 10.01
N ILE A 260 -8.65 -10.68 11.20
CA ILE A 260 -7.34 -11.05 11.75
C ILE A 260 -6.64 -12.05 10.82
N ILE A 261 -7.31 -13.14 10.45
CA ILE A 261 -6.76 -14.18 9.55
C ILE A 261 -6.36 -13.60 8.19
N PHE A 262 -7.26 -12.86 7.54
CA PHE A 262 -7.01 -12.33 6.20
C PHE A 262 -6.06 -11.14 6.20
N ASN A 263 -5.96 -10.38 7.28
CA ASN A 263 -4.87 -9.43 7.44
C ASN A 263 -3.52 -10.15 7.29
N TYR A 264 -3.29 -11.27 7.97
CA TYR A 264 -2.03 -12.02 7.82
C TYR A 264 -1.79 -12.46 6.38
N PHE A 265 -2.78 -13.07 5.71
CA PHE A 265 -2.61 -13.49 4.31
C PHE A 265 -2.34 -12.32 3.36
N ILE A 266 -2.98 -11.17 3.56
CA ILE A 266 -2.69 -9.95 2.80
C ILE A 266 -1.24 -9.50 3.06
N GLN A 267 -0.77 -9.53 4.30
CA GLN A 267 0.63 -9.16 4.61
C GLN A 267 1.65 -10.15 4.05
N VAL A 268 1.36 -11.46 4.09
CA VAL A 268 2.18 -12.50 3.42
C VAL A 268 2.28 -12.19 1.92
N SER A 269 1.16 -11.85 1.30
CA SER A 269 1.08 -11.63 -0.14
C SER A 269 1.88 -10.41 -0.65
N ILE A 270 2.36 -9.54 0.24
CA ILE A 270 3.20 -8.37 -0.09
C ILE A 270 4.58 -8.42 0.56
N LYS A 271 5.04 -9.62 0.96
CA LYS A 271 6.39 -9.84 1.47
C LYS A 271 7.40 -9.80 0.32
N SER A 272 8.54 -9.14 0.51
CA SER A 272 9.71 -9.28 -0.38
C SER A 272 10.99 -9.49 0.43
N ASP A 273 11.85 -10.41 -0.03
CA ASP A 273 13.10 -10.82 0.61
C ASP A 273 14.31 -9.95 0.21
N THR A 274 14.12 -9.00 -0.72
CA THR A 274 15.19 -8.24 -1.39
C THR A 274 15.51 -6.89 -0.76
N PHE A 275 14.79 -6.45 0.28
CA PHE A 275 14.97 -5.11 0.83
C PHE A 275 15.04 -5.11 2.36
N VAL A 276 16.13 -4.56 2.89
CA VAL A 276 16.29 -4.28 4.32
C VAL A 276 15.37 -3.12 4.68
N THR A 277 14.20 -3.42 5.24
CA THR A 277 13.34 -2.39 5.84
C THR A 277 14.08 -1.72 6.99
N PHE A 278 14.22 -0.39 6.94
CA PHE A 278 14.61 0.39 8.11
C PHE A 278 13.63 0.07 9.25
N HIS A 279 14.11 -0.65 10.26
CA HIS A 279 13.38 -1.19 11.41
C HIS A 279 12.35 -2.31 11.17
N GLY A 280 12.55 -3.22 10.22
CA GLY A 280 12.10 -4.63 10.31
C GLY A 280 10.65 -4.94 10.71
N THR A 281 9.71 -3.99 10.73
CA THR A 281 8.41 -4.14 11.37
C THR A 281 7.34 -3.48 10.52
N ILE A 282 6.23 -4.19 10.32
CA ILE A 282 4.98 -3.53 9.95
C ILE A 282 4.59 -2.64 11.13
N ALA A 283 4.14 -1.43 10.86
CA ALA A 283 3.65 -0.57 11.92
C ALA A 283 2.54 -1.29 12.72
N THR A 284 2.72 -1.55 14.01
CA THR A 284 1.67 -2.19 14.85
C THR A 284 0.32 -1.46 14.71
N GLY A 285 0.36 -0.12 14.62
CA GLY A 285 -0.82 0.72 14.37
C GLY A 285 -1.47 0.50 12.99
N ALA A 286 -0.69 0.15 11.96
CA ALA A 286 -1.18 -0.18 10.63
C ALA A 286 -1.90 -1.54 10.59
N THR A 287 -1.38 -2.54 11.30
CA THR A 287 -2.05 -3.85 11.44
C THR A 287 -3.42 -3.71 12.10
N ALA A 288 -3.50 -2.95 13.20
CA ALA A 288 -4.76 -2.69 13.87
C ALA A 288 -5.76 -1.95 12.96
N PHE A 289 -5.27 -0.99 12.17
CA PHE A 289 -6.09 -0.24 11.21
C PHE A 289 -6.63 -1.14 10.08
N GLN A 290 -5.78 -1.98 9.47
CA GLN A 290 -6.19 -2.95 8.46
C GLN A 290 -7.27 -3.91 8.99
N VAL A 291 -7.03 -4.50 10.18
CA VAL A 291 -8.00 -5.41 10.82
C VAL A 291 -9.31 -4.69 11.10
N PHE A 292 -9.26 -3.44 11.53
CA PHE A 292 -10.46 -2.63 11.75
C PHE A 292 -11.24 -2.41 10.45
N VAL A 293 -10.60 -1.96 9.37
CA VAL A 293 -11.24 -1.74 8.06
C VAL A 293 -11.83 -3.05 7.50
N LEU A 294 -11.07 -4.15 7.54
CA LEU A 294 -11.55 -5.47 7.12
C LEU A 294 -12.74 -5.95 7.96
N THR A 295 -12.74 -5.69 9.26
CA THR A 295 -13.88 -6.02 10.13
C THR A 295 -15.15 -5.29 9.69
N LEU A 296 -15.05 -3.99 9.37
CA LEU A 296 -16.19 -3.21 8.87
C LEU A 296 -16.70 -3.74 7.52
N LEU A 297 -15.80 -4.08 6.59
CA LEU A 297 -16.13 -4.66 5.29
C LEU A 297 -16.83 -6.02 5.43
N PHE A 298 -16.33 -6.90 6.29
CA PHE A 298 -16.96 -8.20 6.53
C PHE A 298 -18.31 -8.09 7.22
N ILE A 299 -18.48 -7.14 8.16
CA ILE A 299 -19.80 -6.84 8.74
C ILE A 299 -20.77 -6.40 7.64
N LEU A 300 -20.35 -5.54 6.70
CA LEU A 300 -21.19 -5.09 5.59
C LEU A 300 -21.70 -6.29 4.76
N VAL A 301 -20.86 -7.27 4.47
CA VAL A 301 -21.27 -8.50 3.77
C VAL A 301 -22.34 -9.29 4.57
N TYR A 302 -22.16 -9.45 5.88
CA TYR A 302 -23.20 -10.06 6.73
C TYR A 302 -24.51 -9.27 6.73
N LEU A 303 -24.44 -7.93 6.67
CA LEU A 303 -25.63 -7.08 6.57
C LEU A 303 -26.33 -7.26 5.23
N LEU A 304 -25.61 -7.29 4.11
CA LEU A 304 -26.18 -7.40 2.76
C LEU A 304 -26.83 -8.77 2.54
N ILE A 305 -26.09 -9.86 2.81
CA ILE A 305 -26.56 -11.23 2.58
C ILE A 305 -27.57 -11.69 3.64
N ASN A 306 -27.41 -11.23 4.90
CA ASN A 306 -28.27 -11.55 6.04
C ASN A 306 -28.51 -13.05 6.29
N ARG A 307 -27.57 -13.90 5.87
CA ARG A 307 -27.54 -15.34 6.09
C ARG A 307 -26.13 -15.71 6.55
N TYR A 308 -26.00 -16.32 7.73
CA TYR A 308 -24.70 -16.52 8.38
C TYR A 308 -23.72 -17.28 7.49
N LEU A 309 -24.01 -18.55 7.15
CA LEU A 309 -23.06 -19.38 6.40
C LEU A 309 -22.76 -18.86 4.99
N ALA A 310 -23.76 -18.29 4.30
CA ALA A 310 -23.52 -17.71 2.98
C ALA A 310 -22.62 -16.48 3.06
N ALA A 311 -22.84 -15.58 4.04
CA ALA A 311 -21.99 -14.42 4.26
C ALA A 311 -20.57 -14.80 4.72
N THR A 312 -20.45 -15.77 5.64
CA THR A 312 -19.15 -16.29 6.09
C THR A 312 -18.37 -16.87 4.92
N ALA A 313 -19.00 -17.71 4.09
CA ALA A 313 -18.36 -18.31 2.94
C ALA A 313 -17.96 -17.26 1.89
N LEU A 314 -18.83 -16.27 1.62
CA LEU A 314 -18.49 -15.18 0.70
C LEU A 314 -17.27 -14.38 1.20
N ASN A 315 -17.22 -14.03 2.49
CA ASN A 315 -16.06 -13.36 3.07
C ASN A 315 -14.79 -14.20 2.94
N ILE A 316 -14.85 -15.50 3.24
CA ILE A 316 -13.70 -16.41 3.11
C ILE A 316 -13.23 -16.49 1.66
N VAL A 317 -14.13 -16.77 0.72
CA VAL A 317 -13.78 -16.93 -0.70
C VAL A 317 -13.25 -15.62 -1.27
N ALA A 318 -13.94 -14.51 -1.06
CA ALA A 318 -13.52 -13.21 -1.60
C ALA A 318 -12.15 -12.78 -1.05
N ALA A 319 -11.93 -12.91 0.26
CA ALA A 319 -10.66 -12.52 0.86
C ALA A 319 -9.52 -13.48 0.51
N SER A 320 -9.77 -14.79 0.39
CA SER A 320 -8.78 -15.76 -0.10
C SER A 320 -8.38 -15.48 -1.54
N LEU A 321 -9.34 -15.23 -2.43
CA LEU A 321 -9.07 -14.88 -3.83
C LEU A 321 -8.29 -13.58 -3.92
N PHE A 322 -8.69 -12.58 -3.14
CA PHE A 322 -7.99 -11.31 -3.08
C PHE A 322 -6.53 -11.48 -2.62
N SER A 323 -6.29 -12.15 -1.49
CA SER A 323 -4.92 -12.38 -0.98
C SER A 323 -4.07 -13.18 -1.96
N PHE A 324 -4.65 -14.18 -2.63
CA PHE A 324 -3.95 -14.99 -3.63
C PHE A 324 -3.60 -14.17 -4.88
N ALA A 325 -4.57 -13.46 -5.45
CA ALA A 325 -4.36 -12.60 -6.61
C ALA A 325 -3.35 -11.48 -6.31
N ASN A 326 -3.44 -10.88 -5.12
CA ASN A 326 -2.49 -9.88 -4.66
C ASN A 326 -1.07 -10.47 -4.56
N GLY A 327 -0.94 -11.72 -4.11
CA GLY A 327 0.35 -12.42 -4.03
C GLY A 327 0.97 -12.72 -5.40
N ILE A 328 0.16 -13.16 -6.37
CA ILE A 328 0.61 -13.35 -7.75
C ILE A 328 1.05 -12.01 -8.35
N LYS A 329 0.24 -10.96 -8.23
CA LYS A 329 0.61 -9.64 -8.75
C LYS A 329 1.92 -9.17 -8.14
N PHE A 330 2.05 -9.31 -6.82
CA PHE A 330 3.23 -8.86 -6.10
C PHE A 330 4.49 -9.66 -6.48
N SER A 331 4.40 -10.97 -6.71
CA SER A 331 5.56 -11.76 -7.14
C SER A 331 6.09 -11.34 -8.51
N GLU A 332 5.19 -10.98 -9.43
CA GLU A 332 5.54 -10.61 -10.79
C GLU A 332 5.98 -9.14 -10.92
N ARG A 333 5.40 -8.23 -10.13
CA ARG A 333 5.54 -6.77 -10.33
C ARG A 333 6.04 -5.99 -9.12
N GLN A 334 6.20 -6.63 -7.96
CA GLN A 334 6.52 -5.97 -6.69
C GLN A 334 5.54 -4.83 -6.33
N GLU A 335 4.29 -4.93 -6.79
CA GLU A 335 3.20 -3.97 -6.55
C GLU A 335 1.97 -4.69 -5.99
N PRO A 336 1.30 -4.14 -4.95
CA PRO A 336 0.02 -4.65 -4.48
C PRO A 336 -1.11 -4.28 -5.47
N ILE A 337 -2.30 -4.85 -5.27
CA ILE A 337 -3.50 -4.43 -6.00
C ILE A 337 -3.94 -3.05 -5.51
N TYR A 338 -4.01 -2.09 -6.43
CA TYR A 338 -4.46 -0.71 -6.19
C TYR A 338 -5.99 -0.57 -6.35
N VAL A 339 -6.54 0.53 -5.82
CA VAL A 339 -7.98 0.81 -5.94
C VAL A 339 -8.41 0.98 -7.40
N SER A 340 -7.61 1.68 -8.18
CA SER A 340 -7.91 1.94 -9.59
C SER A 340 -7.95 0.65 -10.43
N GLU A 341 -7.29 -0.40 -9.97
CA GLU A 341 -7.30 -1.75 -10.54
C GLU A 341 -8.46 -2.60 -10.04
N LEU A 342 -9.20 -2.20 -9.00
CA LEU A 342 -10.49 -2.83 -8.68
C LEU A 342 -11.48 -2.67 -9.84
N SER A 343 -11.26 -1.71 -10.75
CA SER A 343 -11.99 -1.67 -12.03
C SER A 343 -11.80 -2.94 -12.86
N TRP A 344 -10.71 -3.70 -12.70
CA TRP A 344 -10.52 -5.01 -13.32
C TRP A 344 -11.52 -6.05 -12.81
N LEU A 345 -12.11 -5.88 -11.62
CA LEU A 345 -13.19 -6.77 -11.16
C LEU A 345 -14.43 -6.67 -12.06
N SER A 346 -14.60 -5.56 -12.79
CA SER A 346 -15.63 -5.47 -13.81
C SER A 346 -15.30 -6.26 -15.09
N ASN A 347 -14.05 -6.72 -15.22
CA ASN A 347 -13.56 -7.50 -16.36
C ASN A 347 -12.80 -8.77 -15.92
N PRO A 348 -13.50 -9.83 -15.47
CA PRO A 348 -12.91 -11.02 -14.86
C PRO A 348 -11.88 -11.73 -15.73
N GLN A 349 -11.96 -11.60 -17.05
CA GLN A 349 -11.02 -12.17 -18.01
C GLN A 349 -9.59 -11.63 -17.81
N THR A 350 -9.44 -10.35 -17.48
CA THR A 350 -8.16 -9.72 -17.15
C THR A 350 -7.54 -10.34 -15.90
N LEU A 351 -8.34 -10.56 -14.85
CA LEU A 351 -7.87 -11.23 -13.63
C LEU A 351 -7.47 -12.68 -13.88
N LEU A 352 -8.21 -13.38 -14.74
CA LEU A 352 -7.96 -14.78 -15.08
C LEU A 352 -6.74 -14.96 -16.00
N SER A 353 -6.37 -13.97 -16.81
CA SER A 353 -5.19 -14.07 -17.69
C SER A 353 -3.86 -14.18 -16.92
N PHE A 354 -3.83 -13.78 -15.65
CA PHE A 354 -2.63 -13.86 -14.80
C PHE A 354 -2.52 -15.17 -14.03
N VAL A 355 -3.48 -16.07 -14.15
CA VAL A 355 -3.58 -17.26 -13.30
C VAL A 355 -3.52 -18.52 -14.17
N ASP A 356 -2.61 -19.45 -13.84
CA ASP A 356 -2.53 -20.75 -14.50
C ASP A 356 -3.91 -21.44 -14.49
N VAL A 357 -4.28 -22.06 -15.61
CA VAL A 357 -5.52 -22.82 -15.79
C VAL A 357 -5.69 -23.85 -14.68
N LYS A 358 -4.61 -24.49 -14.19
CA LYS A 358 -4.68 -25.41 -13.05
C LYS A 358 -5.14 -24.72 -11.75
N SER A 359 -4.64 -23.52 -11.49
CA SER A 359 -5.04 -22.69 -10.35
C SER A 359 -6.49 -22.21 -10.50
N ILE A 360 -6.93 -21.87 -11.72
CA ILE A 360 -8.33 -21.54 -12.01
C ILE A 360 -9.26 -22.73 -11.73
N VAL A 361 -8.92 -23.92 -12.22
CA VAL A 361 -9.70 -25.15 -11.98
C VAL A 361 -9.76 -25.46 -10.48
N LEU A 362 -8.64 -25.30 -9.76
CA LEU A 362 -8.61 -25.48 -8.31
C LEU A 362 -9.51 -24.47 -7.60
N VAL A 363 -9.49 -23.19 -7.99
CA VAL A 363 -10.35 -22.14 -7.44
C VAL A 363 -11.83 -22.44 -7.70
N ILE A 364 -12.20 -22.82 -8.92
CA ILE A 364 -13.58 -23.19 -9.28
C ILE A 364 -14.02 -24.42 -8.49
N GLY A 365 -13.17 -25.45 -8.42
CA GLY A 365 -13.43 -26.66 -7.65
C GLY A 365 -13.65 -26.36 -6.16
N LEU A 366 -12.79 -25.53 -5.57
CA LEU A 366 -12.95 -25.07 -4.18
C LEU A 366 -14.25 -24.28 -4.02
N GLY A 367 -14.59 -23.41 -4.97
CA GLY A 367 -15.83 -22.63 -4.98
C GLY A 367 -17.09 -23.50 -5.02
N VAL A 368 -17.09 -24.57 -5.83
CA VAL A 368 -18.19 -25.55 -5.87
C VAL A 368 -18.30 -26.31 -4.55
N VAL A 369 -17.19 -26.79 -3.99
CA VAL A 369 -17.16 -27.48 -2.69
C VAL A 369 -17.69 -26.58 -1.58
N VAL A 370 -17.23 -25.33 -1.51
CA VAL A 370 -17.71 -24.33 -0.54
C VAL A 370 -19.20 -24.06 -0.73
N THR A 371 -19.67 -23.92 -1.97
CA THR A 371 -21.09 -23.68 -2.27
C THR A 371 -21.96 -24.86 -1.82
N LEU A 372 -21.56 -26.09 -2.15
CA LEU A 372 -22.26 -27.31 -1.71
C LEU A 372 -22.24 -27.45 -0.19
N ALA A 373 -21.10 -27.17 0.46
CA ALA A 373 -20.98 -27.15 1.91
C ALA A 373 -21.90 -26.09 2.54
N VAL A 374 -21.99 -24.89 1.97
CA VAL A 374 -22.91 -23.83 2.43
C VAL A 374 -24.37 -24.28 2.27
N ILE A 375 -24.75 -24.86 1.12
CA ILE A 375 -26.12 -25.35 0.89
C ILE A 375 -26.48 -26.45 1.89
N PHE A 376 -25.59 -27.42 2.08
CA PHE A 376 -25.82 -28.54 3.00
C PHE A 376 -25.84 -28.10 4.46
N LEU A 377 -24.85 -27.30 4.89
CA LEU A 377 -24.72 -26.86 6.28
C LEU A 377 -25.72 -25.76 6.63
N SER A 378 -26.15 -24.89 5.71
CA SER A 378 -27.17 -23.84 5.98
C SER A 378 -28.53 -24.41 6.32
N ARG A 379 -28.83 -25.63 5.88
CA ARG A 379 -30.02 -26.37 6.30
C ARG A 379 -29.92 -26.87 7.74
N LYS A 380 -28.70 -27.06 8.28
CA LYS A 380 -28.44 -27.70 9.59
C LYS A 380 -27.92 -26.74 10.67
N ILE A 381 -27.24 -25.66 10.26
CA ILE A 381 -26.44 -24.76 11.09
C ILE A 381 -26.84 -23.31 10.73
N PHE A 382 -27.40 -22.59 11.71
CA PHE A 382 -27.95 -21.22 11.57
C PHE A 382 -28.98 -21.02 10.42
N PRO A 383 -30.09 -21.77 10.37
CA PRO A 383 -31.10 -21.62 9.32
C PRO A 383 -31.86 -20.29 9.46
N GLY A 384 -32.22 -19.61 8.37
CA GLY A 384 -33.03 -18.37 8.41
C GLY A 384 -32.22 -17.06 8.35
N LYS A 385 -32.89 -15.93 8.59
CA LYS A 385 -32.28 -14.58 8.60
C LYS A 385 -31.43 -14.39 9.87
N LEU A 386 -30.28 -13.72 9.72
CA LEU A 386 -29.30 -13.49 10.80
C LEU A 386 -29.69 -12.32 11.70
N LEU A 387 -30.10 -11.21 11.11
CA LEU A 387 -30.46 -9.97 11.80
C LEU A 387 -31.84 -9.49 11.36
N THR A 388 -32.53 -8.83 12.30
CA THR A 388 -33.78 -8.10 12.02
C THR A 388 -33.50 -6.85 11.20
N TRP A 389 -34.52 -6.31 10.51
CA TRP A 389 -34.35 -5.07 9.74
C TRP A 389 -33.94 -3.89 10.63
N LYS A 390 -34.48 -3.79 11.86
CA LYS A 390 -34.12 -2.75 12.84
C LYS A 390 -32.64 -2.82 13.20
N THR A 391 -32.16 -4.00 13.55
CA THR A 391 -30.74 -4.21 13.87
C THR A 391 -29.84 -3.94 12.67
N ARG A 392 -30.25 -4.32 11.44
CA ARG A 392 -29.48 -4.03 10.22
C ARG A 392 -29.38 -2.53 9.96
N GLY A 393 -30.50 -1.80 10.07
CA GLY A 393 -30.53 -0.35 9.90
C GLY A 393 -29.65 0.37 10.93
N LEU A 394 -29.73 -0.02 12.21
CA LEU A 394 -28.89 0.54 13.27
C LEU A 394 -27.40 0.23 13.05
N THR A 395 -27.05 -1.01 12.64
CA THR A 395 -25.66 -1.35 12.34
C THR A 395 -25.16 -0.59 11.12
N LEU A 396 -25.95 -0.45 10.06
CA LEU A 396 -25.57 0.33 8.88
C LEU A 396 -25.34 1.80 9.23
N MET A 397 -26.23 2.39 10.02
CA MET A 397 -26.06 3.76 10.52
C MET A 397 -24.77 3.89 11.35
N ALA A 398 -24.47 2.93 12.22
CA ALA A 398 -23.22 2.92 12.98
C ALA A 398 -21.98 2.80 12.06
N LEU A 399 -22.02 1.95 11.02
CA LEU A 399 -20.95 1.87 10.02
C LEU A 399 -20.73 3.20 9.32
N VAL A 400 -21.80 3.90 8.92
CA VAL A 400 -21.72 5.22 8.30
C VAL A 400 -21.13 6.26 9.26
N LEU A 401 -21.57 6.28 10.52
CA LEU A 401 -21.04 7.20 11.54
C LEU A 401 -19.55 6.97 11.83
N VAL A 402 -19.06 5.74 11.70
CA VAL A 402 -17.63 5.42 11.82
C VAL A 402 -16.87 5.80 10.54
N TYR A 403 -17.46 5.55 9.38
CA TYR A 403 -16.86 5.82 8.08
C TYR A 403 -16.69 7.31 7.79
N LEU A 404 -17.67 8.16 8.15
CA LEU A 404 -17.64 9.59 7.85
C LEU A 404 -16.38 10.29 8.38
N PRO A 405 -16.02 10.20 9.68
CA PRO A 405 -14.76 10.75 10.20
C PRO A 405 -13.52 10.20 9.51
N ILE A 406 -13.50 8.91 9.14
CA ILE A 406 -12.35 8.31 8.44
C ILE A 406 -12.21 8.95 7.06
N SER A 407 -13.28 8.97 6.27
CA SER A 407 -13.28 9.55 4.93
C SER A 407 -12.89 11.03 4.94
N GLN A 408 -13.43 11.83 5.85
CA GLN A 408 -13.09 13.25 5.99
C GLN A 408 -11.61 13.43 6.29
N ASN A 409 -11.05 12.60 7.17
CA ASN A 409 -9.65 12.66 7.56
C ASN A 409 -8.70 12.45 6.37
N PHE A 410 -8.97 11.42 5.55
CA PHE A 410 -8.18 11.15 4.35
C PHE A 410 -8.39 12.21 3.25
N LYS A 411 -9.59 12.81 3.14
CA LYS A 411 -9.84 13.94 2.21
C LYS A 411 -9.08 15.21 2.59
N THR A 412 -8.95 15.50 3.88
CA THR A 412 -8.25 16.70 4.37
C THR A 412 -6.73 16.52 4.50
N PHE A 413 -6.22 15.32 4.17
CA PHE A 413 -4.81 14.98 4.23
C PHE A 413 -4.20 15.20 2.83
N THR A 414 -3.94 16.46 2.48
CA THR A 414 -3.43 16.80 1.14
C THR A 414 -1.95 17.16 1.13
N LYS A 415 -1.36 17.60 2.26
CA LYS A 415 0.07 17.97 2.34
C LYS A 415 0.92 16.87 3.00
N PRO A 416 2.18 16.62 2.56
CA PRO A 416 3.13 15.72 3.22
C PRO A 416 3.36 16.04 4.70
N ALA A 417 3.22 17.31 5.08
CA ALA A 417 3.32 17.78 6.47
C ALA A 417 2.03 17.55 7.29
N ASP A 418 0.88 17.45 6.62
CA ASP A 418 -0.40 17.14 7.27
C ASP A 418 -0.41 15.68 7.71
N GLN A 419 -1.37 15.30 8.55
CA GLN A 419 -1.40 13.99 9.21
C GLN A 419 -2.80 13.40 9.25
N VAL A 420 -2.91 12.11 8.93
CA VAL A 420 -4.14 11.35 9.19
C VAL A 420 -4.36 11.31 10.70
N LYS A 421 -5.38 12.01 11.19
CA LYS A 421 -5.75 12.14 12.62
C LYS A 421 -6.52 10.91 13.11
N VAL A 422 -5.99 9.71 12.93
CA VAL A 422 -6.51 8.48 13.53
C VAL A 422 -5.63 8.13 14.72
N PRO A 423 -6.09 8.20 15.98
CA PRO A 423 -5.23 8.12 17.18
C PRO A 423 -4.27 6.92 17.25
N ILE A 424 -4.65 5.77 16.69
CA ILE A 424 -3.83 4.55 16.62
C ILE A 424 -2.76 4.64 15.52
N LEU A 425 -3.03 5.42 14.47
CA LEU A 425 -2.21 5.57 13.26
C LEU A 425 -1.25 6.77 13.37
N THR A 426 -1.73 7.93 13.81
CA THR A 426 -1.03 9.23 13.78
C THR A 426 0.33 9.20 14.48
N ARG A 427 0.43 8.56 15.66
CA ARG A 427 1.68 8.59 16.45
C ARG A 427 2.70 7.53 16.07
N TYR A 428 2.27 6.43 15.48
CA TYR A 428 3.19 5.44 14.92
C TYR A 428 3.75 5.95 13.58
N MET A 429 2.89 6.56 12.76
CA MET A 429 3.29 7.23 11.53
C MET A 429 4.28 8.37 11.76
N ASN A 430 4.26 9.06 12.91
CA ASN A 430 5.22 10.12 13.25
C ASN A 430 6.68 9.67 13.33
N VAL A 431 6.93 8.38 13.61
CA VAL A 431 8.30 7.82 13.66
C VAL A 431 8.80 7.44 12.26
N SER A 432 7.89 7.30 11.29
CA SER A 432 8.16 6.65 10.01
C SER A 432 7.81 7.51 8.78
N ASN A 433 7.10 8.64 8.94
CA ASN A 433 6.55 9.39 7.81
C ASN A 433 7.59 10.12 6.96
N GLY A 434 8.66 10.64 7.56
CA GLY A 434 9.66 11.43 6.83
C GLY A 434 10.37 10.66 5.71
N ASP A 435 10.39 9.32 5.79
CA ASP A 435 11.19 8.47 4.91
C ASP A 435 10.38 7.44 4.10
N ILE A 436 9.05 7.41 4.19
CA ILE A 436 8.25 6.29 3.63
C ILE A 436 7.41 6.70 2.42
N LEU A 437 6.87 7.92 2.41
CA LEU A 437 5.95 8.35 1.34
C LEU A 437 6.65 8.56 0.00
N TRP A 438 7.89 9.06 0.02
CA TRP A 438 8.71 9.22 -1.19
C TRP A 438 9.16 7.86 -1.77
N LYS A 439 9.19 6.79 -0.96
CA LYS A 439 9.59 5.43 -1.38
C LYS A 439 8.51 4.68 -2.16
N GLY A 440 7.43 5.36 -2.55
CA GLY A 440 6.36 4.82 -3.37
C GLY A 440 5.29 4.01 -2.63
N SER A 441 4.28 3.62 -3.39
CA SER A 441 3.05 3.00 -2.90
C SER A 441 3.25 1.57 -2.38
N THR A 442 4.18 0.80 -2.96
CA THR A 442 4.58 -0.52 -2.46
C THR A 442 5.14 -0.43 -1.03
N HIS A 443 6.05 0.50 -0.78
CA HIS A 443 6.62 0.70 0.54
C HIS A 443 5.55 1.18 1.53
N THR A 444 4.65 2.05 1.07
CA THR A 444 3.51 2.50 1.86
C THR A 444 2.55 1.36 2.22
N ALA A 445 2.22 0.46 1.30
CA ALA A 445 1.33 -0.68 1.58
C ALA A 445 1.93 -1.65 2.61
N ARG A 446 3.24 -1.95 2.51
CA ARG A 446 3.97 -2.84 3.43
C ARG A 446 4.12 -2.24 4.83
N THR A 447 4.39 -0.94 4.91
CA THR A 447 4.66 -0.27 6.19
C THR A 447 3.39 0.23 6.88
N LYS A 448 2.41 0.75 6.11
CA LYS A 448 1.19 1.42 6.61
C LYS A 448 -0.10 0.65 6.36
N SER A 449 -0.05 -0.55 5.78
CA SER A 449 -1.18 -1.41 5.34
C SER A 449 -1.81 -1.04 4.01
N LEU A 450 -2.39 -2.05 3.36
CA LEU A 450 -3.07 -1.90 2.07
C LEU A 450 -4.34 -1.03 2.17
N SER A 451 -5.10 -1.12 3.26
CA SER A 451 -6.29 -0.28 3.48
C SER A 451 -5.92 1.19 3.64
N TYR A 452 -4.76 1.49 4.24
CA TYR A 452 -4.26 2.87 4.30
C TYR A 452 -3.99 3.41 2.90
N LEU A 453 -3.27 2.64 2.07
CA LEU A 453 -3.01 3.00 0.68
C LEU A 453 -4.31 3.19 -0.10
N TRP A 454 -5.28 2.29 0.06
CA TRP A 454 -6.55 2.39 -0.64
C TRP A 454 -7.38 3.61 -0.25
N LEU A 455 -7.50 3.90 1.04
CA LEU A 455 -8.22 5.09 1.49
C LEU A 455 -7.54 6.38 1.01
N ARG A 456 -6.20 6.37 0.87
CA ARG A 456 -5.44 7.43 0.24
C ARG A 456 -5.76 7.58 -1.25
N GLN A 457 -5.73 6.49 -2.01
CA GLN A 457 -6.08 6.53 -3.44
C GLN A 457 -7.54 6.94 -3.70
N ILE A 458 -8.47 6.62 -2.80
CA ILE A 458 -9.90 6.98 -2.95
C ILE A 458 -10.16 8.46 -2.64
N TYR A 459 -9.46 9.02 -1.65
CA TYR A 459 -9.80 10.34 -1.08
C TYR A 459 -8.73 11.41 -1.20
N GLY A 460 -7.48 11.05 -1.50
CA GLY A 460 -6.37 11.98 -1.66
C GLY A 460 -6.48 12.75 -2.98
N ALA A 461 -6.05 14.01 -2.96
CA ALA A 461 -5.92 14.81 -4.18
C ALA A 461 -4.76 14.27 -5.02
N ALA A 462 -4.91 14.29 -6.35
CA ALA A 462 -3.85 13.88 -7.26
C ALA A 462 -2.66 14.86 -7.23
N MET A 463 -2.92 16.14 -6.96
CA MET A 463 -1.91 17.19 -6.82
C MET A 463 -2.34 18.21 -5.75
N GLU A 464 -1.37 18.78 -5.04
CA GLU A 464 -1.61 19.90 -4.13
C GLU A 464 -1.85 21.19 -4.90
N GLU A 465 -2.76 22.03 -4.40
CA GLU A 465 -3.01 23.36 -4.95
C GLU A 465 -1.77 24.25 -4.82
N PRO A 466 -1.16 24.70 -5.94
CA PRO A 466 0.00 25.58 -5.92
C PRO A 466 -0.33 26.96 -5.33
N LEU A 467 0.67 27.65 -4.78
CA LEU A 467 0.44 28.94 -4.15
C LEU A 467 0.13 29.99 -5.21
N GLY A 468 -1.02 30.64 -5.09
CA GLY A 468 -1.44 31.69 -6.02
C GLY A 468 -2.09 31.16 -7.30
N TYR A 469 -2.54 29.90 -7.32
CA TYR A 469 -3.42 29.39 -8.37
C TYR A 469 -4.69 30.24 -8.47
N SER A 470 -4.94 30.82 -9.65
CA SER A 470 -6.15 31.56 -9.99
C SER A 470 -6.30 31.63 -11.51
N GLU A 471 -7.50 31.99 -11.99
CA GLU A 471 -7.76 32.20 -13.43
C GLU A 471 -6.80 33.24 -14.01
N GLU A 472 -6.58 34.35 -13.30
CA GLU A 472 -5.68 35.43 -13.73
C GLU A 472 -4.24 34.93 -13.85
N LYS A 473 -3.78 34.09 -12.92
CA LYS A 473 -2.43 33.55 -12.94
C LYS A 473 -2.22 32.56 -14.09
N VAL A 474 -3.20 31.68 -14.34
CA VAL A 474 -3.18 30.78 -15.50
C VAL A 474 -3.16 31.57 -16.80
N LYS A 475 -3.95 32.65 -16.90
CA LYS A 475 -3.95 33.54 -18.06
C LYS A 475 -2.60 34.25 -18.25
N GLU A 476 -1.99 34.77 -17.18
CA GLU A 476 -0.65 35.39 -17.22
C GLU A 476 0.40 34.42 -17.79
N ILE A 477 0.39 33.17 -17.30
CA ILE A 477 1.26 32.10 -17.77
C ILE A 477 0.99 31.82 -19.25
N SER A 478 -0.26 31.65 -19.64
CA SER A 478 -0.64 31.42 -21.04
C SER A 478 -0.17 32.54 -21.98
N ASP A 479 -0.36 33.81 -21.60
CA ASP A 479 0.05 34.97 -22.38
C ASP A 479 1.59 35.06 -22.49
N LYS A 480 2.32 34.71 -21.42
CA LYS A 480 3.80 34.66 -21.41
C LYS A 480 4.33 33.65 -22.42
N TYR A 481 3.87 32.40 -22.35
CA TYR A 481 4.38 31.34 -23.22
C TYR A 481 3.81 31.42 -24.64
N SER A 482 2.71 32.14 -24.87
CA SER A 482 2.26 32.46 -26.22
C SER A 482 3.24 33.35 -26.98
N LYS A 483 3.81 34.36 -26.31
CA LYS A 483 4.87 35.20 -26.91
C LYS A 483 6.12 34.40 -27.18
N LEU A 484 6.52 33.56 -26.23
CA LEU A 484 7.69 32.71 -26.39
C LEU A 484 7.53 31.70 -27.55
N ALA A 485 6.36 31.10 -27.71
CA ALA A 485 6.08 30.20 -28.83
C ALA A 485 6.26 30.91 -30.18
N VAL A 486 5.79 32.15 -30.32
CA VAL A 486 6.02 32.96 -31.53
C VAL A 486 7.51 33.15 -31.78
N ASP A 487 8.28 33.51 -30.75
CA ASP A 487 9.72 33.71 -30.86
C ASP A 487 10.46 32.43 -31.28
N ILE A 488 10.15 31.28 -30.64
CA ILE A 488 10.71 29.97 -31.00
C ILE A 488 10.36 29.60 -32.45
N ASN A 489 9.11 29.83 -32.86
CA ASN A 489 8.61 29.46 -34.19
C ASN A 489 9.21 30.32 -35.31
N THR A 490 9.86 31.45 -35.02
CA THR A 490 10.62 32.20 -36.04
C THR A 490 11.83 31.44 -36.58
N GLN A 491 12.34 30.48 -35.81
CA GLN A 491 13.52 29.66 -36.16
C GLN A 491 13.17 28.20 -36.48
N ARG A 492 11.89 27.82 -36.37
CA ARG A 492 11.42 26.45 -36.59
C ARG A 492 10.39 26.43 -37.72
N GLU A 493 10.75 25.78 -38.81
CA GLU A 493 9.93 25.77 -40.04
C GLU A 493 9.11 24.49 -40.22
N GLN A 494 9.43 23.43 -39.49
CA GLN A 494 8.81 22.12 -39.70
C GLN A 494 7.50 22.01 -38.92
N GLU A 495 6.58 21.17 -39.42
CA GLU A 495 5.37 20.82 -38.70
C GLU A 495 5.47 19.37 -38.18
N ILE A 496 5.13 19.16 -36.91
CA ILE A 496 5.30 17.85 -36.27
C ILE A 496 4.39 16.78 -36.91
N ASN A 497 3.26 17.18 -37.49
CA ASN A 497 2.27 16.32 -38.10
C ASN A 497 2.56 15.98 -39.58
N GLU A 498 3.66 16.47 -40.16
CA GLU A 498 4.09 16.13 -41.53
C GLU A 498 5.03 14.91 -41.59
N GLN A 499 5.46 14.43 -40.42
CA GLN A 499 6.33 13.26 -40.25
C GLN A 499 5.60 12.13 -39.52
N THR A 500 6.17 10.93 -39.54
CA THR A 500 5.77 9.84 -38.66
C THR A 500 6.65 9.85 -37.42
N VAL A 501 6.04 9.77 -36.24
CA VAL A 501 6.75 9.76 -34.95
C VAL A 501 6.52 8.43 -34.26
N ILE A 502 7.60 7.80 -33.79
CA ILE A 502 7.57 6.49 -33.14
C ILE A 502 8.18 6.60 -31.76
N TYR A 503 7.36 6.52 -30.72
CA TYR A 503 7.83 6.41 -29.34
C TYR A 503 8.04 4.93 -29.01
N ILE A 504 9.24 4.57 -28.60
CA ILE A 504 9.61 3.23 -28.18
C ILE A 504 10.06 3.28 -26.72
N LEU A 505 9.18 2.80 -25.85
CA LEU A 505 9.53 2.42 -24.50
C LEU A 505 10.15 1.02 -24.55
N SER A 506 11.47 0.95 -24.34
CA SER A 506 12.21 -0.29 -24.25
C SER A 506 12.29 -0.77 -22.80
N GLU A 507 11.46 -1.76 -22.46
CA GLU A 507 11.30 -2.28 -21.10
C GLU A 507 12.63 -2.57 -20.41
N SER A 508 12.79 -2.04 -19.18
CA SER A 508 13.92 -2.27 -18.29
C SER A 508 15.32 -2.04 -18.90
N LEU A 509 15.44 -1.30 -20.01
CA LEU A 509 16.72 -1.15 -20.72
C LEU A 509 17.61 -0.08 -20.10
N ALA A 510 18.74 -0.51 -19.54
CA ALA A 510 19.79 0.37 -19.04
C ALA A 510 21.17 -0.29 -19.19
N ASN A 511 22.19 0.51 -19.58
CA ASN A 511 23.55 0.01 -19.80
C ASN A 511 24.24 -0.40 -18.48
N PRO A 512 24.56 -1.69 -18.27
CA PRO A 512 25.17 -2.17 -17.02
C PRO A 512 26.62 -1.71 -16.82
N ASN A 513 27.27 -1.16 -17.86
CA ASN A 513 28.61 -0.59 -17.74
C ASN A 513 28.68 0.63 -16.79
N ARG A 514 27.53 1.25 -16.46
CA ARG A 514 27.46 2.36 -15.50
C ARG A 514 27.38 1.91 -14.04
N VAL A 515 27.31 0.61 -13.77
CA VAL A 515 27.08 0.06 -12.43
C VAL A 515 28.38 -0.43 -11.78
N ASN A 516 28.67 0.03 -10.55
CA ASN A 516 29.90 -0.36 -9.87
C ASN A 516 29.91 -1.84 -9.51
N GLY A 517 31.08 -2.45 -9.68
CA GLY A 517 31.31 -3.85 -9.35
C GLY A 517 30.77 -4.83 -10.39
N ILE A 518 30.28 -4.37 -11.54
CA ILE A 518 29.87 -5.22 -12.66
C ILE A 518 31.03 -5.36 -13.65
N THR A 519 31.28 -6.60 -14.10
CA THR A 519 32.25 -6.93 -15.16
C THR A 519 31.53 -7.65 -16.29
N LEU A 520 31.64 -7.12 -17.51
CA LEU A 520 31.05 -7.67 -18.74
C LEU A 520 32.16 -8.10 -19.71
N SER A 521 31.94 -9.15 -20.49
CA SER A 521 32.90 -9.53 -21.55
C SER A 521 32.91 -8.55 -22.74
N GLU A 522 31.79 -7.89 -23.01
CA GLU A 522 31.62 -6.87 -24.06
C GLU A 522 30.47 -5.92 -23.69
N ASN A 523 30.38 -4.77 -24.36
CA ASN A 523 29.28 -3.83 -24.15
C ASN A 523 27.98 -4.39 -24.78
N PRO A 524 26.93 -4.69 -24.00
CA PRO A 524 25.72 -5.29 -24.53
C PRO A 524 24.86 -4.31 -25.36
N LEU A 525 25.08 -3.00 -25.23
CA LEU A 525 24.31 -1.95 -25.91
C LEU A 525 25.15 -1.16 -26.94
N GLN A 526 26.09 -1.83 -27.60
CA GLN A 526 27.05 -1.17 -28.49
C GLN A 526 26.37 -0.39 -29.63
N ASN A 527 25.32 -0.93 -30.25
CA ASN A 527 24.65 -0.26 -31.37
C ASN A 527 23.79 0.92 -30.90
N ILE A 528 23.09 0.77 -29.78
CA ILE A 528 22.33 1.86 -29.15
C ILE A 528 23.27 2.99 -28.72
N ASP A 529 24.45 2.68 -28.15
CA ASP A 529 25.44 3.72 -27.83
C ASP A 529 25.96 4.45 -29.08
N GLN A 530 26.09 3.77 -30.23
CA GLN A 530 26.41 4.43 -31.50
C GLN A 530 25.29 5.36 -31.95
N LEU A 531 24.03 4.90 -31.91
CA LEU A 531 22.87 5.72 -32.26
C LEU A 531 22.78 6.97 -31.39
N LYS A 532 22.93 6.81 -30.07
CA LYS A 532 22.98 7.90 -29.08
C LYS A 532 24.04 8.94 -29.40
N ASN A 533 25.22 8.52 -29.85
CA ASN A 533 26.32 9.44 -30.18
C ASN A 533 26.16 10.10 -31.57
N SER A 534 25.37 9.50 -32.46
CA SER A 534 25.13 9.99 -33.83
C SER A 534 23.87 10.83 -34.00
N ALA A 535 23.10 11.00 -32.93
CA ALA A 535 21.84 11.75 -32.90
C ALA A 535 21.67 12.49 -31.54
N SER A 536 20.51 13.10 -31.30
CA SER A 536 20.18 13.68 -29.99
C SER A 536 19.97 12.55 -28.98
N GLY A 537 21.01 12.18 -28.23
CA GLY A 537 20.96 11.08 -27.26
C GLY A 537 21.73 11.35 -25.98
N GLY A 538 21.36 10.62 -24.93
CA GLY A 538 21.85 10.87 -23.58
C GLY A 538 21.30 9.88 -22.56
N LEU A 539 21.17 10.33 -21.31
CA LEU A 539 20.56 9.57 -20.22
C LEU A 539 19.19 10.13 -19.84
N MET A 540 18.29 9.25 -19.42
CA MET A 540 16.98 9.64 -18.90
C MET A 540 16.89 9.34 -17.40
N TYR A 541 16.50 10.32 -16.60
CA TYR A 541 16.14 10.15 -15.20
C TYR A 541 14.72 9.59 -15.06
N ALA A 542 14.63 8.32 -14.70
CA ALA A 542 13.39 7.60 -14.40
C ALA A 542 12.85 7.95 -13.00
N ASP A 543 11.53 7.87 -12.82
CA ASP A 543 10.89 8.08 -11.51
C ASP A 543 10.93 6.84 -10.61
N GLY A 544 11.31 5.69 -11.16
CA GLY A 544 11.27 4.40 -10.48
C GLY A 544 12.54 3.57 -10.71
N TYR A 545 12.68 2.54 -9.88
CA TYR A 545 13.70 1.50 -10.00
C TYR A 545 13.01 0.14 -9.96
N GLY A 546 13.19 -0.67 -11.01
CA GLY A 546 12.54 -1.97 -11.14
C GLY A 546 11.03 -1.93 -11.39
N GLY A 547 10.49 -0.79 -11.79
CA GLY A 547 9.07 -0.61 -12.08
C GLY A 547 8.72 0.84 -12.41
N GLY A 548 7.43 1.08 -12.71
CA GLY A 548 6.87 2.41 -12.95
C GLY A 548 6.59 2.73 -14.43
N THR A 549 6.74 1.78 -15.35
CA THR A 549 6.57 1.90 -16.81
C THR A 549 5.45 2.85 -17.25
N ALA A 550 4.24 2.69 -16.70
CA ALA A 550 3.07 3.48 -17.07
C ALA A 550 3.15 4.97 -16.65
N ASN A 551 3.96 5.31 -15.64
CA ASN A 551 4.21 6.71 -15.26
C ASN A 551 5.14 7.37 -16.28
N MET A 552 6.22 6.70 -16.69
CA MET A 552 7.12 7.22 -17.73
C MET A 552 6.37 7.36 -19.06
N GLU A 553 5.61 6.34 -19.47
CA GLU A 553 4.71 6.40 -20.64
C GLU A 553 3.77 7.61 -20.60
N ALA A 554 3.09 7.85 -19.48
CA ALA A 554 2.20 9.00 -19.36
C ALA A 554 2.94 10.33 -19.48
N GLN A 555 4.14 10.42 -18.89
CA GLN A 555 4.99 11.60 -18.98
C GLN A 555 5.48 11.85 -20.40
N THR A 556 5.92 10.82 -21.13
CA THR A 556 6.37 10.98 -22.52
C THR A 556 5.24 11.42 -23.44
N LEU A 557 4.01 10.97 -23.16
CA LEU A 557 2.85 11.36 -23.94
C LEU A 557 2.32 12.75 -23.61
N THR A 558 2.44 13.23 -22.37
CA THR A 558 1.78 14.46 -21.89
C THR A 558 2.72 15.62 -21.61
N GLY A 559 3.96 15.35 -21.19
CA GLY A 559 4.90 16.36 -20.68
C GLY A 559 4.65 16.78 -19.23
N LEU A 560 3.80 16.08 -18.49
CA LEU A 560 3.45 16.40 -17.10
C LEU A 560 4.27 15.55 -16.11
N PRO A 561 5.30 16.10 -15.45
CA PRO A 561 6.23 15.32 -14.64
C PRO A 561 5.57 14.72 -13.40
N LYS A 562 5.99 13.49 -13.06
CA LYS A 562 5.43 12.71 -11.95
C LYS A 562 5.64 13.40 -10.60
N VAL A 563 6.79 14.08 -10.45
CA VAL A 563 7.23 14.71 -9.21
C VAL A 563 6.25 15.76 -8.67
N ASN A 564 5.48 16.40 -9.56
CA ASN A 564 4.52 17.43 -9.18
C ASN A 564 3.23 16.85 -8.59
N TYR A 565 2.94 15.57 -8.83
CA TYR A 565 1.79 14.90 -8.23
C TYR A 565 2.03 14.55 -6.76
N SER A 566 0.93 14.37 -6.03
CA SER A 566 0.97 13.82 -4.67
C SER A 566 1.58 12.42 -4.68
N SER A 567 2.29 12.10 -3.60
CA SER A 567 2.70 10.72 -3.24
C SER A 567 1.53 9.71 -3.17
N ASP A 568 0.28 10.18 -3.24
CA ASP A 568 -0.93 9.36 -3.40
C ASP A 568 -1.06 8.72 -4.77
N VAL A 569 -0.57 9.40 -5.81
CA VAL A 569 -0.67 8.92 -7.19
C VAL A 569 0.32 7.79 -7.36
N SER A 570 -0.18 6.57 -7.57
CA SER A 570 0.68 5.42 -7.86
C SER A 570 0.94 5.30 -9.36
N ILE A 571 -0.13 5.35 -10.17
CA ILE A 571 -0.08 5.18 -11.62
C ILE A 571 -0.85 6.31 -12.29
N ILE A 572 -0.18 7.17 -13.07
CA ILE A 572 -0.79 8.34 -13.73
C ILE A 572 -1.97 7.92 -14.63
N ASN A 573 -1.81 6.85 -15.43
CA ASN A 573 -2.84 6.31 -16.33
C ASN A 573 -4.14 5.85 -15.64
N SER A 574 -4.06 5.57 -14.34
CA SER A 574 -5.16 5.01 -13.56
C SER A 574 -5.73 6.02 -12.57
N ASP A 575 -4.87 6.84 -11.98
CA ASP A 575 -5.20 7.72 -10.86
C ASP A 575 -5.43 9.18 -11.31
N VAL A 576 -4.87 9.60 -12.46
CA VAL A 576 -4.91 10.99 -12.96
C VAL A 576 -5.63 11.11 -14.30
N LEU A 577 -5.07 10.55 -15.38
CA LEU A 577 -5.56 10.78 -16.76
C LEU A 577 -7.05 10.47 -16.96
N PRO A 578 -7.64 9.42 -16.34
CA PRO A 578 -9.07 9.14 -16.52
C PRO A 578 -9.98 10.29 -16.05
N ASN A 579 -9.53 11.10 -15.09
CA ASN A 579 -10.32 12.17 -14.49
C ASN A 579 -10.10 13.55 -15.12
N MET A 580 -9.04 13.76 -15.90
CA MET A 580 -8.78 15.03 -16.59
C MET A 580 -9.86 15.29 -17.66
N PRO A 581 -10.48 16.48 -17.75
CA PRO A 581 -11.45 16.75 -18.83
C PRO A 581 -10.82 16.62 -20.23
N PHE A 582 -9.59 17.11 -20.36
CA PHE A 582 -8.77 17.08 -21.57
C PHE A 582 -7.34 16.63 -21.18
N ILE A 583 -6.67 15.85 -22.03
CA ILE A 583 -5.29 15.40 -21.82
C ILE A 583 -4.44 16.00 -22.93
N PRO A 584 -3.60 17.03 -22.66
CA PRO A 584 -2.66 17.50 -23.66
C PRO A 584 -1.64 16.39 -23.93
N SER A 585 -1.49 16.02 -25.20
CA SER A 585 -0.59 14.97 -25.63
C SER A 585 0.04 15.25 -26.98
N ILE A 586 1.29 14.83 -27.17
CA ILE A 586 1.94 14.84 -28.49
C ILE A 586 1.09 14.14 -29.57
N SER A 587 0.35 13.10 -29.17
CA SER A 587 -0.52 12.35 -30.08
C SER A 587 -1.69 13.18 -30.63
N ASN A 588 -2.09 14.30 -29.99
CA ASN A 588 -3.19 15.15 -30.46
C ASN A 588 -2.89 15.82 -31.81
N HIS A 589 -1.61 15.93 -32.21
CA HIS A 589 -1.22 16.50 -33.50
C HIS A 589 -1.38 15.55 -34.68
N PHE A 590 -1.72 14.28 -34.43
CA PHE A 590 -1.77 13.23 -35.46
C PHE A 590 -3.19 12.71 -35.64
N THR A 591 -3.58 12.47 -36.89
CA THR A 591 -4.87 11.85 -37.20
C THR A 591 -4.81 10.33 -37.13
N ASN A 592 -3.65 9.73 -37.47
CA ASN A 592 -3.44 8.28 -37.45
C ASN A 592 -2.57 7.90 -36.25
N LYS A 593 -3.19 7.33 -35.22
CA LYS A 593 -2.57 7.05 -33.92
C LYS A 593 -2.64 5.56 -33.61
N ILE A 594 -1.48 4.95 -33.40
CA ILE A 594 -1.33 3.51 -33.19
C ILE A 594 -0.61 3.26 -31.87
N ALA A 595 -1.24 2.49 -30.99
CA ALA A 595 -0.58 1.95 -29.80
C ALA A 595 -0.24 0.48 -30.05
N LEU A 596 0.89 0.02 -29.53
CA LEU A 596 1.31 -1.37 -29.61
C LEU A 596 1.98 -1.80 -28.31
N HIS A 597 1.43 -2.84 -27.69
CA HIS A 597 2.02 -3.46 -26.51
C HIS A 597 1.70 -4.96 -26.54
N PRO A 598 2.71 -5.86 -26.61
CA PRO A 598 2.49 -7.29 -26.80
C PRO A 598 2.11 -8.01 -25.50
N GLU A 599 1.12 -7.47 -24.81
CA GLU A 599 0.61 -7.93 -23.53
C GLU A 599 -0.89 -7.61 -23.42
N ASN A 600 -1.49 -7.81 -22.24
CA ASN A 600 -2.88 -7.44 -21.98
C ASN A 600 -3.10 -5.91 -22.06
N ALA A 601 -3.97 -5.45 -22.97
CA ALA A 601 -4.27 -4.03 -23.18
C ALA A 601 -4.91 -3.33 -21.96
N ALA A 602 -5.50 -4.08 -21.02
CA ALA A 602 -6.07 -3.52 -19.80
C ALA A 602 -5.02 -3.23 -18.71
N ASN A 603 -3.78 -3.70 -18.88
CA ASN A 603 -2.67 -3.40 -17.98
C ASN A 603 -2.51 -1.87 -17.83
N TYR A 604 -2.35 -1.41 -16.59
CA TYR A 604 -2.22 0.01 -16.25
C TYR A 604 -3.31 0.91 -16.85
N ASN A 605 -4.51 0.36 -17.09
CA ASN A 605 -5.65 1.09 -17.66
C ASN A 605 -5.40 1.66 -19.08
N ARG A 606 -4.40 1.13 -19.80
CA ARG A 606 -3.99 1.60 -21.14
C ARG A 606 -5.12 1.63 -22.15
N ASN A 607 -5.94 0.59 -22.22
CA ASN A 607 -7.06 0.55 -23.15
C ASN A 607 -8.05 1.72 -22.97
N LYS A 608 -8.26 2.21 -21.74
CA LYS A 608 -9.11 3.39 -21.50
C LYS A 608 -8.36 4.68 -21.80
N VAL A 609 -7.07 4.77 -21.47
CA VAL A 609 -6.25 5.95 -21.75
C VAL A 609 -6.09 6.16 -23.26
N TYR A 610 -5.67 5.15 -24.01
CA TYR A 610 -5.55 5.25 -25.47
C TYR A 610 -6.89 5.52 -26.16
N LYS A 611 -7.99 4.94 -25.64
CA LYS A 611 -9.33 5.28 -26.13
C LYS A 611 -9.67 6.76 -25.89
N LYS A 612 -9.30 7.31 -24.73
CA LYS A 612 -9.54 8.72 -24.37
C LYS A 612 -8.65 9.69 -25.16
N LEU A 613 -7.44 9.27 -25.53
CA LEU A 613 -6.55 9.97 -26.46
C LEU A 613 -6.91 9.74 -27.94
N GLU A 614 -8.01 9.03 -28.18
CA GLU A 614 -8.57 8.76 -29.52
C GLU A 614 -7.57 8.05 -30.45
N PHE A 615 -6.90 7.01 -29.93
CA PHE A 615 -6.10 6.12 -30.77
C PHE A 615 -6.99 5.22 -31.63
N ASP A 616 -6.68 5.11 -32.92
CA ASP A 616 -7.43 4.31 -33.89
C ASP A 616 -7.33 2.81 -33.55
N HIS A 617 -6.11 2.40 -33.27
CA HIS A 617 -5.73 1.01 -33.01
C HIS A 617 -4.90 0.89 -31.74
N PHE A 618 -5.18 -0.18 -30.98
CA PHE A 618 -4.29 -0.62 -29.90
C PHE A 618 -3.98 -2.10 -30.06
N TYR A 619 -2.85 -2.40 -30.68
CA TYR A 619 -2.42 -3.77 -30.93
C TYR A 619 -1.87 -4.44 -29.67
N ALA A 620 -2.50 -5.54 -29.27
CA ALA A 620 -2.22 -6.23 -28.02
C ALA A 620 -2.53 -7.73 -28.07
N LEU A 621 -2.04 -8.51 -27.10
CA LEU A 621 -2.31 -9.95 -27.05
C LEU A 621 -3.75 -10.27 -26.58
N SER A 622 -4.36 -9.38 -25.80
CA SER A 622 -5.72 -9.55 -25.28
C SER A 622 -6.34 -8.23 -24.82
N ASN A 623 -7.66 -8.21 -24.58
CA ASN A 623 -8.45 -7.05 -24.11
C ASN A 623 -8.40 -5.81 -25.04
N THR A 624 -8.20 -6.04 -26.34
CA THR A 624 -8.31 -5.04 -27.40
C THR A 624 -9.41 -5.44 -28.41
N LYS A 625 -9.66 -4.63 -29.44
CA LYS A 625 -10.60 -4.94 -30.52
C LYS A 625 -10.16 -6.22 -31.25
N ASP A 626 -11.09 -7.05 -31.72
CA ASP A 626 -10.76 -8.34 -32.38
C ASP A 626 -9.80 -8.19 -33.57
N GLY A 627 -9.89 -7.09 -34.32
CA GLY A 627 -9.00 -6.75 -35.44
C GLY A 627 -7.59 -6.35 -35.02
N ASP A 628 -7.40 -5.95 -33.76
CA ASP A 628 -6.12 -5.46 -33.22
C ASP A 628 -5.37 -6.56 -32.41
N ILE A 629 -5.92 -7.79 -32.35
CA ILE A 629 -5.28 -8.88 -31.60
C ILE A 629 -4.02 -9.36 -32.31
N LEU A 630 -2.88 -9.26 -31.63
CA LEU A 630 -1.59 -9.79 -32.08
C LEU A 630 -1.59 -11.33 -32.04
N LYS A 631 -1.31 -11.96 -33.18
CA LYS A 631 -1.28 -13.42 -33.36
C LYS A 631 0.07 -13.87 -33.90
N ASN A 632 0.39 -15.15 -33.73
CA ASN A 632 1.59 -15.80 -34.30
C ASN A 632 2.92 -15.10 -33.97
N GLN A 633 3.01 -14.55 -32.76
CA GLN A 633 4.13 -13.75 -32.31
C GLN A 633 5.37 -14.60 -31.99
N LYS A 634 6.54 -14.22 -32.51
CA LYS A 634 7.83 -14.81 -32.09
C LYS A 634 8.14 -14.38 -30.66
N ARG A 635 8.73 -15.30 -29.88
CA ARG A 635 8.96 -15.12 -28.45
C ARG A 635 10.38 -15.49 -28.05
N LEU A 636 10.94 -14.75 -27.09
CA LEU A 636 12.14 -15.09 -26.34
C LEU A 636 11.72 -15.44 -24.91
N ASP A 637 12.01 -16.66 -24.46
CA ASP A 637 11.68 -17.17 -23.12
C ASP A 637 10.19 -17.00 -22.73
N GLY A 638 9.30 -17.16 -23.70
CA GLY A 638 7.85 -17.09 -23.48
C GLY A 638 7.25 -15.68 -23.56
N VAL A 639 8.06 -14.64 -23.76
CA VAL A 639 7.60 -13.24 -23.95
C VAL A 639 7.84 -12.84 -25.41
N VAL A 640 6.98 -11.99 -25.98
CA VAL A 640 7.16 -11.51 -27.37
C VAL A 640 8.49 -10.76 -27.49
N SER A 641 9.29 -11.10 -28.49
CA SER A 641 10.63 -10.52 -28.67
C SER A 641 10.57 -9.11 -29.25
N ASP A 642 11.53 -8.26 -28.91
CA ASP A 642 11.58 -6.86 -29.38
C ASP A 642 11.70 -6.80 -30.91
N ALA A 643 12.45 -7.72 -31.52
CA ALA A 643 12.50 -7.88 -32.98
C ALA A 643 11.11 -8.10 -33.60
N GLN A 644 10.22 -8.86 -32.94
CA GLN A 644 8.86 -9.07 -33.44
C GLN A 644 8.00 -7.82 -33.29
N VAL A 645 8.14 -7.11 -32.17
CA VAL A 645 7.47 -5.82 -31.96
C VAL A 645 7.86 -4.83 -33.06
N TYR A 646 9.15 -4.75 -33.41
CA TYR A 646 9.64 -3.89 -34.48
C TYR A 646 9.12 -4.30 -35.86
N GLU A 647 9.04 -5.59 -36.19
CA GLU A 647 8.37 -6.05 -37.40
C GLU A 647 6.87 -5.66 -37.43
N ASP A 648 6.19 -5.77 -36.28
CA ASP A 648 4.79 -5.38 -36.17
C ASP A 648 4.60 -3.87 -36.35
N VAL A 649 5.55 -3.04 -35.93
CA VAL A 649 5.57 -1.59 -36.22
C VAL A 649 5.81 -1.35 -37.71
N LEU A 650 6.87 -1.93 -38.28
CA LEU A 650 7.23 -1.78 -39.69
C LEU A 650 6.08 -2.14 -40.64
N SER A 651 5.37 -3.24 -40.35
CA SER A 651 4.21 -3.68 -41.14
C SER A 651 3.00 -2.74 -41.11
N LYS A 652 2.97 -1.79 -40.17
CA LYS A 652 1.88 -0.82 -39.98
C LYS A 652 2.25 0.60 -40.41
N ILE A 653 3.51 0.83 -40.81
CA ILE A 653 3.92 2.10 -41.37
C ILE A 653 3.32 2.24 -42.77
N ASN A 654 2.55 3.30 -42.99
CA ASN A 654 2.08 3.72 -44.29
C ASN A 654 2.87 4.97 -44.73
N PRO A 655 3.75 4.89 -45.74
CA PRO A 655 4.54 6.03 -46.19
C PRO A 655 3.73 7.25 -46.67
N GLU A 656 2.47 7.03 -47.08
CA GLU A 656 1.58 8.10 -47.55
C GLU A 656 0.92 8.88 -46.40
N GLU A 657 1.06 8.43 -45.16
CA GLU A 657 0.42 9.02 -43.99
C GLU A 657 1.44 9.48 -42.95
N SER A 658 1.10 10.52 -42.20
CA SER A 658 1.79 10.87 -40.95
C SER A 658 1.15 10.13 -39.79
N GLN A 659 1.91 9.27 -39.13
CA GLN A 659 1.41 8.40 -38.07
C GLN A 659 2.13 8.68 -36.74
N PHE A 660 1.42 8.52 -35.64
CA PHE A 660 2.02 8.48 -34.31
C PHE A 660 1.95 7.07 -33.75
N PHE A 661 3.10 6.53 -33.35
CA PHE A 661 3.20 5.23 -32.69
C PHE A 661 3.59 5.39 -31.22
N SER A 662 2.83 4.76 -30.33
CA SER A 662 3.21 4.54 -28.93
C SER A 662 3.47 3.05 -28.73
N VAL A 663 4.75 2.67 -28.64
CA VAL A 663 5.21 1.28 -28.64
C VAL A 663 5.84 0.95 -27.30
N LEU A 664 5.39 -0.15 -26.68
CA LEU A 664 5.90 -0.64 -25.41
C LEU A 664 6.37 -2.08 -25.56
N THR A 665 7.66 -2.32 -25.38
CA THR A 665 8.24 -3.66 -25.46
C THR A 665 8.02 -4.45 -24.16
N MET A 666 8.37 -5.73 -24.14
CA MET A 666 8.20 -6.62 -22.98
C MET A 666 9.35 -7.63 -22.79
N GLN A 667 10.21 -7.85 -23.80
CA GLN A 667 11.20 -8.94 -23.81
C GLN A 667 12.11 -8.97 -22.58
N ASN A 668 12.47 -7.78 -22.11
CA ASN A 668 13.39 -7.54 -21.01
C ASN A 668 12.67 -7.38 -19.66
N HIS A 669 11.38 -7.70 -19.56
CA HIS A 669 10.69 -7.73 -18.27
C HIS A 669 11.16 -8.91 -17.41
N MET A 670 11.14 -8.74 -16.08
CA MET A 670 11.41 -9.81 -15.10
C MET A 670 10.40 -10.98 -15.21
N PRO A 671 10.72 -12.21 -14.74
CA PRO A 671 11.92 -12.65 -14.02
C PRO A 671 13.06 -13.17 -14.92
N TYR A 672 14.29 -12.65 -14.75
CA TYR A 672 15.50 -12.96 -15.54
C TYR A 672 16.11 -14.35 -15.27
N THR A 673 15.28 -15.37 -15.01
CA THR A 673 15.71 -16.71 -14.56
C THR A 673 16.15 -17.64 -15.69
N ARG A 674 15.87 -17.27 -16.94
CA ARG A 674 16.16 -18.08 -18.13
C ARG A 674 16.64 -17.18 -19.26
N TYR A 675 17.43 -17.77 -20.14
CA TYR A 675 17.86 -17.17 -21.38
C TYR A 675 17.93 -18.22 -22.49
N GLY A 676 17.09 -18.07 -23.51
CA GLY A 676 17.02 -18.96 -24.69
C GLY A 676 17.53 -18.35 -25.99
N GLY A 677 18.18 -17.17 -25.93
CA GLY A 677 18.68 -16.46 -27.11
C GLY A 677 20.08 -16.89 -27.54
N THR A 678 20.72 -16.05 -28.37
CA THR A 678 22.00 -16.35 -29.04
C THR A 678 23.21 -15.62 -28.45
N SER A 679 23.00 -14.52 -27.72
CA SER A 679 24.04 -13.74 -27.04
C SER A 679 24.91 -14.60 -26.12
N GLN A 680 26.22 -14.45 -26.27
CA GLN A 680 27.22 -15.18 -25.49
C GLN A 680 27.86 -14.33 -24.39
N ILE A 681 27.42 -13.08 -24.21
CA ILE A 681 27.98 -12.14 -23.23
C ILE A 681 27.98 -12.77 -21.85
N THR A 682 29.10 -12.64 -21.14
CA THR A 682 29.22 -13.03 -19.74
C THR A 682 29.19 -11.81 -18.86
N ALA A 683 28.55 -11.93 -17.70
CA ALA A 683 28.42 -10.84 -16.75
C ALA A 683 28.58 -11.39 -15.32
N THR A 684 29.38 -10.69 -14.51
CA THR A 684 29.55 -11.02 -13.09
C THR A 684 29.54 -9.76 -12.24
N GLY A 685 29.01 -9.86 -11.03
CA GLY A 685 29.01 -8.82 -10.02
C GLY A 685 29.91 -9.18 -8.84
N VAL A 686 30.71 -8.23 -8.35
CA VAL A 686 31.52 -8.39 -7.14
C VAL A 686 30.60 -8.62 -5.94
N GLY A 687 30.83 -9.72 -5.20
CA GLY A 687 30.02 -10.08 -4.02
C GLY A 687 28.65 -10.68 -4.33
N TYR A 688 28.31 -10.91 -5.60
CA TYR A 688 27.00 -11.45 -5.99
C TYR A 688 26.92 -12.96 -5.73
N SER A 689 25.75 -13.41 -5.27
CA SER A 689 25.45 -14.85 -5.16
C SER A 689 25.40 -15.52 -6.55
N PRO A 690 25.52 -16.86 -6.66
CA PRO A 690 25.33 -17.56 -7.92
C PRO A 690 23.99 -17.24 -8.60
N THR A 691 22.92 -17.13 -7.80
CA THR A 691 21.58 -16.75 -8.30
C THR A 691 21.57 -15.32 -8.83
N SER A 692 22.13 -14.36 -8.10
CA SER A 692 22.21 -12.96 -8.53
C SER A 692 23.04 -12.79 -9.81
N ASN A 693 24.17 -13.49 -9.92
CA ASN A 693 24.97 -13.52 -11.14
C ASN A 693 24.23 -14.13 -12.32
N ASN A 694 23.42 -15.17 -12.10
CA ASN A 694 22.60 -15.75 -13.16
C ASN A 694 21.54 -14.77 -13.68
N LEU A 695 20.85 -14.05 -12.78
CA LEU A 695 19.89 -13.01 -13.16
C LEU A 695 20.56 -11.90 -13.97
N LEU A 696 21.72 -11.42 -13.52
CA LEU A 696 22.52 -10.41 -14.20
C LEU A 696 22.94 -10.87 -15.61
N GLN A 697 23.50 -12.07 -15.73
CA GLN A 697 23.96 -12.63 -17.00
C GLN A 697 22.81 -12.77 -18.00
N ASN A 698 21.65 -13.28 -17.56
CA ASN A 698 20.49 -13.43 -18.44
C ASN A 698 19.93 -12.06 -18.87
N TYR A 699 19.87 -11.08 -17.96
CA TYR A 699 19.47 -9.71 -18.32
C TYR A 699 20.40 -9.10 -19.37
N VAL A 700 21.73 -9.15 -19.15
CA VAL A 700 22.74 -8.61 -20.08
C VAL A 700 22.60 -9.21 -21.47
N ARG A 701 22.37 -10.51 -21.56
CA ARG A 701 22.16 -11.21 -22.84
C ARG A 701 20.85 -10.83 -23.53
N LYS A 702 19.78 -10.59 -22.77
CA LYS A 702 18.49 -10.15 -23.31
C LYS A 702 18.54 -8.73 -23.86
N ILE A 703 19.17 -7.80 -23.16
CA ILE A 703 19.33 -6.43 -23.67
C ILE A 703 20.24 -6.38 -24.90
N ASN A 704 21.19 -7.31 -25.04
CA ASN A 704 22.01 -7.44 -26.24
C ASN A 704 21.19 -7.90 -27.47
N GLU A 705 20.23 -8.81 -27.31
CA GLU A 705 19.28 -9.14 -28.37
C GLU A 705 18.42 -7.92 -28.77
N SER A 706 18.10 -7.08 -27.79
CA SER A 706 17.33 -5.83 -28.02
C SER A 706 18.16 -4.79 -28.77
N ASP A 707 19.46 -4.69 -28.47
CA ASP A 707 20.42 -3.84 -29.17
C ASP A 707 20.54 -4.21 -30.66
N LEU A 708 20.70 -5.51 -30.96
CA LEU A 708 20.75 -6.03 -32.34
C LEU A 708 19.43 -5.79 -33.08
N ALA A 709 18.29 -6.08 -32.43
CA ALA A 709 16.97 -5.84 -33.02
C ALA A 709 16.73 -4.35 -33.32
N THR A 710 17.20 -3.47 -32.44
CA THR A 710 17.07 -2.01 -32.61
C THR A 710 17.90 -1.54 -33.80
N GLN A 711 19.12 -2.05 -33.96
CA GLN A 711 19.94 -1.76 -35.14
C GLN A 711 19.25 -2.17 -36.45
N GLU A 712 18.71 -3.39 -36.52
CA GLU A 712 17.99 -3.88 -37.71
C GLU A 712 16.74 -3.02 -38.00
N PHE A 713 16.00 -2.64 -36.96
CA PHE A 713 14.83 -1.78 -37.09
C PHE A 713 15.18 -0.42 -37.69
N ILE A 714 16.21 0.25 -37.17
CA ILE A 714 16.68 1.54 -37.69
C ILE A 714 17.11 1.41 -39.15
N GLN A 715 17.89 0.38 -39.51
CA GLN A 715 18.31 0.12 -40.91
C GLN A 715 17.14 -0.10 -41.88
N LYS A 716 15.99 -0.60 -41.38
CA LYS A 716 14.77 -0.73 -42.19
C LYS A 716 14.04 0.60 -42.33
N LEU A 717 13.94 1.39 -41.25
CA LEU A 717 13.34 2.73 -41.28
C LEU A 717 14.07 3.70 -42.22
N GLU A 718 15.40 3.58 -42.33
CA GLU A 718 16.22 4.37 -43.27
C GLU A 718 15.77 4.22 -44.74
N LYS A 719 15.21 3.05 -45.09
CA LYS A 719 14.81 2.71 -46.47
C LYS A 719 13.39 3.16 -46.81
N ILE A 720 12.62 3.65 -45.84
CA ILE A 720 11.24 4.09 -46.06
C ILE A 720 11.24 5.51 -46.61
N ASP A 721 10.47 5.75 -47.68
CA ASP A 721 10.33 7.08 -48.27
C ASP A 721 9.31 7.97 -47.54
N LYS A 722 9.53 8.18 -46.25
CA LYS A 722 8.75 9.06 -45.37
C LYS A 722 9.67 9.61 -44.28
N LYS A 723 9.50 10.88 -43.88
CA LYS A 723 10.22 11.44 -42.72
C LYS A 723 9.73 10.73 -41.46
N ILE A 724 10.63 10.02 -40.77
CA ILE A 724 10.34 9.22 -39.58
C ILE A 724 11.30 9.63 -38.48
N THR A 725 10.76 9.95 -37.31
CA THR A 725 11.53 10.22 -36.09
C THR A 725 11.18 9.21 -35.01
N VAL A 726 12.20 8.57 -34.43
CA VAL A 726 12.09 7.62 -33.33
C VAL A 726 12.56 8.29 -32.04
N VAL A 727 11.69 8.28 -31.02
CA VAL A 727 12.05 8.60 -29.64
C VAL A 727 12.17 7.27 -28.89
N PHE A 728 13.39 6.84 -28.65
CA PHE A 728 13.70 5.59 -27.97
C PHE A 728 14.19 5.86 -26.56
N TYR A 729 13.66 5.14 -25.57
CA TYR A 729 14.11 5.27 -24.19
C TYR A 729 13.91 3.98 -23.39
N GLY A 730 14.83 3.69 -22.48
CA GLY A 730 14.60 2.75 -21.40
C GLY A 730 13.74 3.38 -20.30
N ASP A 731 12.77 2.67 -19.77
CA ASP A 731 11.85 3.23 -18.77
C ASP A 731 12.44 3.26 -17.35
N HIS A 732 13.07 2.18 -16.90
CA HIS A 732 13.76 2.12 -15.60
C HIS A 732 14.90 1.08 -15.59
N LEU A 733 15.76 1.13 -14.57
CA LEU A 733 16.72 0.05 -14.34
C LEU A 733 16.02 -1.25 -13.90
N PRO A 734 16.59 -2.43 -14.20
CA PRO A 734 16.09 -3.71 -13.71
C PRO A 734 16.39 -3.90 -12.21
N ASN A 735 15.50 -4.60 -11.48
CA ASN A 735 15.72 -4.96 -10.08
C ASN A 735 16.57 -6.25 -9.93
N ILE A 736 17.78 -6.25 -10.50
CA ILE A 736 18.73 -7.38 -10.46
C ILE A 736 19.97 -7.11 -9.61
N TYR A 737 20.20 -5.86 -9.23
CA TYR A 737 21.33 -5.45 -8.41
C TYR A 737 20.98 -5.64 -6.92
N PRO A 738 21.59 -6.61 -6.22
CA PRO A 738 21.20 -7.01 -4.87
C PRO A 738 21.55 -5.96 -3.81
N ASN A 739 22.59 -5.14 -4.04
CA ASN A 739 23.03 -4.11 -3.11
C ASN A 739 23.09 -2.73 -3.80
N PRO A 740 21.94 -2.08 -4.12
CA PRO A 740 21.93 -0.80 -4.82
C PRO A 740 22.79 0.29 -4.14
N SER A 741 22.79 0.36 -2.81
CA SER A 741 23.62 1.31 -2.06
C SER A 741 25.13 1.13 -2.29
N GLU A 742 25.59 -0.07 -2.61
CA GLU A 742 26.99 -0.35 -2.95
C GLU A 742 27.23 -0.20 -4.45
N ASN A 743 26.31 -0.71 -5.26
CA ASN A 743 26.38 -0.67 -6.73
C ASN A 743 26.33 0.76 -7.30
N PHE A 744 25.74 1.71 -6.57
CA PHE A 744 25.64 3.13 -6.92
C PHE A 744 26.26 4.04 -5.84
N ALA A 745 27.26 3.53 -5.10
CA ALA A 745 27.86 4.26 -3.98
C ALA A 745 28.60 5.55 -4.39
N ASP A 746 29.11 5.61 -5.60
CA ASP A 746 29.78 6.80 -6.15
C ASP A 746 28.79 7.90 -6.52
N ASP A 747 27.63 7.52 -7.04
CA ASP A 747 26.53 8.42 -7.35
C ASP A 747 25.18 7.69 -7.36
N MET A 748 24.37 7.93 -6.33
CA MET A 748 23.05 7.31 -6.20
C MET A 748 22.07 7.71 -7.32
N ARG A 749 22.34 8.81 -8.04
CA ARG A 749 21.49 9.26 -9.16
C ARG A 749 21.53 8.26 -10.32
N LYS A 750 22.65 7.54 -10.50
CA LYS A 750 22.82 6.49 -11.53
C LYS A 750 21.81 5.34 -11.41
N GLN A 751 21.26 5.12 -10.21
CA GLN A 751 20.19 4.13 -10.00
C GLN A 751 18.94 4.42 -10.85
N TYR A 752 18.75 5.68 -11.25
CA TYR A 752 17.59 6.15 -11.99
C TYR A 752 17.92 6.57 -13.42
N GLN A 753 19.13 6.29 -13.93
CA GLN A 753 19.56 6.72 -15.26
C GLN A 753 19.47 5.60 -16.30
N THR A 754 18.49 5.68 -17.20
CA THR A 754 18.38 4.82 -18.39
C THR A 754 18.93 5.50 -19.63
N ASP A 755 18.92 4.81 -20.75
CA ASP A 755 19.47 5.28 -22.03
C ASP A 755 18.35 5.78 -22.94
N TYR A 756 18.57 6.89 -23.65
CA TYR A 756 17.63 7.40 -24.66
C TYR A 756 18.32 7.94 -25.92
N PHE A 757 17.62 7.93 -27.05
CA PHE A 757 17.98 8.71 -28.24
C PHE A 757 16.74 9.17 -29.01
N ILE A 758 16.87 10.29 -29.71
CA ILE A 758 15.92 10.82 -30.68
C ILE A 758 16.60 10.81 -32.05
N TRP A 759 16.14 9.91 -32.93
CA TRP A 759 16.77 9.64 -34.21
C TRP A 759 15.80 9.84 -35.37
N SER A 760 16.26 10.42 -36.48
CA SER A 760 15.52 10.70 -37.70
C SER A 760 16.19 10.05 -38.91
N ASN A 761 15.38 9.48 -39.80
CA ASN A 761 15.84 8.87 -41.05
C ASN A 761 16.17 9.88 -42.17
N ARG A 762 16.04 11.19 -41.90
CA ARG A 762 16.35 12.29 -42.83
C ARG A 762 17.47 13.21 -42.34
N GLY A 763 18.23 12.75 -41.35
CA GLY A 763 19.35 13.48 -40.76
C GLY A 763 19.06 13.88 -39.32
N ASN A 764 20.11 13.85 -38.51
CA ASN A 764 20.06 14.10 -37.08
C ASN A 764 20.83 15.38 -36.74
N LYS A 765 20.28 16.17 -35.82
CA LYS A 765 21.03 17.23 -35.16
C LYS A 765 21.76 16.64 -33.95
N ASN A 766 22.91 17.21 -33.62
CA ASN A 766 23.64 16.91 -32.38
C ASN A 766 23.50 18.06 -31.36
N ASP A 767 22.38 18.78 -31.41
CA ASP A 767 22.00 19.69 -30.33
C ASP A 767 21.44 18.80 -29.21
N LYS A 768 22.22 18.68 -28.13
CA LYS A 768 21.99 17.68 -27.08
C LYS A 768 21.83 18.35 -25.73
N GLN A 769 20.73 18.01 -25.08
CA GLN A 769 20.66 18.02 -23.64
C GLN A 769 21.08 16.64 -23.14
N GLU A 770 22.16 16.57 -22.35
CA GLU A 770 22.79 15.28 -22.03
C GLU A 770 21.91 14.39 -21.15
N ASP A 771 21.16 15.01 -20.23
CA ASP A 771 20.24 14.32 -19.33
C ASP A 771 18.83 14.88 -19.48
N LEU A 772 17.83 14.00 -19.59
CA LEU A 772 16.41 14.34 -19.66
C LEU A 772 15.59 13.60 -18.59
N ASN A 773 14.42 14.11 -18.24
CA ASN A 773 13.35 13.32 -17.64
C ASN A 773 12.36 12.85 -18.72
N SER A 774 11.60 11.79 -18.42
CA SER A 774 10.58 11.28 -19.35
C SER A 774 9.54 12.34 -19.80
N ALA A 775 9.23 13.34 -18.97
CA ALA A 775 8.34 14.45 -19.31
C ALA A 775 8.95 15.45 -20.31
N GLU A 776 10.26 15.38 -20.55
CA GLU A 776 10.99 16.32 -21.41
C GLU A 776 11.18 15.78 -22.84
N PHE A 777 10.70 14.57 -23.15
CA PHE A 777 10.83 14.04 -24.52
C PHE A 777 10.00 14.78 -25.56
N ILE A 778 8.87 15.39 -25.17
CA ILE A 778 8.09 16.20 -26.09
C ILE A 778 8.91 17.42 -26.55
N PRO A 779 9.38 18.33 -25.66
CA PRO A 779 10.19 19.46 -26.11
C PRO A 779 11.47 19.03 -26.85
N ALA A 780 12.13 17.96 -26.41
CA ALA A 780 13.31 17.41 -27.09
C ALA A 780 13.01 16.94 -28.52
N LEU A 781 11.86 16.30 -28.75
CA LEU A 781 11.39 15.90 -30.09
C LEU A 781 11.16 17.12 -30.99
N PHE A 782 10.45 18.14 -30.49
CA PHE A 782 10.18 19.36 -31.27
C PHE A 782 11.47 20.06 -31.66
N GLU A 783 12.47 20.08 -30.79
CA GLU A 783 13.78 20.65 -31.07
C GLU A 783 14.59 19.83 -32.08
N ALA A 784 14.72 18.51 -31.84
CA ALA A 784 15.46 17.61 -32.72
C ALA A 784 14.93 17.64 -34.16
N THR A 785 13.60 17.79 -34.30
CA THR A 785 12.93 17.85 -35.60
C THR A 785 12.83 19.26 -36.19
N GLY A 786 13.16 20.30 -35.43
CA GLY A 786 12.98 21.70 -35.82
C GLY A 786 11.52 22.08 -36.05
N SER A 787 10.59 21.44 -35.31
CA SER A 787 9.15 21.63 -35.45
C SER A 787 8.63 22.79 -34.61
N LYS A 788 7.67 23.53 -35.14
CA LYS A 788 6.98 24.62 -34.42
C LYS A 788 6.28 24.11 -33.16
N VAL A 789 6.23 24.94 -32.14
CA VAL A 789 5.65 24.62 -30.83
C VAL A 789 4.39 25.43 -30.55
N SER A 790 3.49 24.87 -29.76
CA SER A 790 2.40 25.59 -29.11
C SER A 790 2.92 26.33 -27.86
N PRO A 791 2.14 27.26 -27.29
CA PRO A 791 2.49 27.88 -26.01
C PRO A 791 2.77 26.87 -24.88
N TYR A 792 2.00 25.78 -24.81
CA TYR A 792 2.24 24.69 -23.87
C TYR A 792 3.62 24.05 -24.07
N TYR A 793 3.98 23.74 -25.32
CA TYR A 793 5.28 23.14 -25.61
C TYR A 793 6.44 24.15 -25.51
N ALA A 794 6.19 25.44 -25.68
CA ALA A 794 7.17 26.48 -25.35
C ALA A 794 7.48 26.50 -23.84
N LEU A 795 6.46 26.38 -22.97
CA LEU A 795 6.67 26.18 -21.53
C LEU A 795 7.50 24.91 -21.26
N LEU A 796 7.16 23.78 -21.87
CA LEU A 796 7.93 22.55 -21.69
C LEU A 796 9.37 22.68 -22.20
N SER A 797 9.61 23.41 -23.30
CA SER A 797 10.96 23.69 -23.80
C SER A 797 11.78 24.52 -22.82
N GLU A 798 11.20 25.55 -22.21
CA GLU A 798 11.89 26.32 -21.16
C GLU A 798 12.21 25.47 -19.94
N VAL A 799 11.25 24.63 -19.51
CA VAL A 799 11.44 23.69 -18.40
C VAL A 799 12.62 22.78 -18.69
N MET A 800 12.64 22.14 -19.86
CA MET A 800 13.74 21.27 -20.27
C MET A 800 15.07 22.03 -20.24
N TRP A 801 15.20 23.18 -20.90
CA TRP A 801 16.49 23.87 -20.99
C TRP A 801 16.97 24.53 -19.70
N SER A 802 16.05 24.95 -18.84
CA SER A 802 16.38 25.76 -17.67
C SER A 802 16.43 24.98 -16.36
N LEU A 803 15.70 23.87 -16.23
CA LEU A 803 15.70 23.06 -15.00
C LEU A 803 16.65 21.86 -15.16
N PRO A 804 17.39 21.47 -14.11
CA PRO A 804 18.09 20.19 -14.11
C PRO A 804 17.08 19.04 -14.25
N ALA A 805 17.32 18.10 -15.17
CA ALA A 805 16.42 16.98 -15.44
C ALA A 805 16.15 16.12 -14.18
N GLU A 806 17.12 16.04 -13.26
CA GLU A 806 16.95 15.39 -11.96
C GLU A 806 15.79 15.98 -11.15
N TYR A 807 15.51 17.28 -11.30
CA TYR A 807 14.43 17.97 -10.58
C TYR A 807 13.06 17.40 -10.95
N ASN A 808 12.88 16.98 -12.21
CA ASN A 808 11.63 16.43 -12.70
C ASN A 808 11.44 14.94 -12.37
N SER A 809 12.38 14.35 -11.62
CA SER A 809 12.39 12.93 -11.24
C SER A 809 12.16 12.70 -9.74
N SER A 810 12.28 11.45 -9.30
CA SER A 810 12.30 11.08 -7.88
C SER A 810 13.44 11.71 -7.05
N LEU A 811 14.41 12.35 -7.71
CA LEU A 811 15.58 12.99 -7.11
C LEU A 811 15.37 14.48 -6.76
N SER A 812 14.19 15.04 -7.02
CA SER A 812 13.92 16.49 -6.91
C SER A 812 14.32 17.15 -5.59
N THR A 813 14.18 16.43 -4.47
CA THR A 813 14.57 16.92 -3.14
C THR A 813 16.08 17.07 -2.95
N GLN A 814 16.88 16.55 -3.87
CA GLN A 814 18.35 16.61 -3.88
C GLN A 814 18.86 17.72 -4.81
N VAL A 815 17.97 18.45 -5.49
CA VAL A 815 18.30 19.46 -6.48
C VAL A 815 17.90 20.84 -5.97
N ASP A 816 18.89 21.73 -5.87
CA ASP A 816 18.65 23.12 -5.52
C ASP A 816 18.38 23.94 -6.77
N LEU A 817 17.25 24.64 -6.79
CA LEU A 817 16.88 25.57 -7.87
C LEU A 817 17.22 27.02 -7.49
N ASN A 818 17.68 27.79 -8.47
CA ASN A 818 17.77 29.25 -8.35
C ASN A 818 16.39 29.92 -8.41
N GLU A 819 16.30 31.23 -8.18
CA GLU A 819 15.02 31.94 -8.12
C GLU A 819 14.24 31.98 -9.45
N GLU A 820 14.93 31.97 -10.59
CA GLU A 820 14.28 31.93 -11.91
C GLU A 820 13.74 30.53 -12.19
N GLN A 821 14.53 29.50 -11.90
CA GLN A 821 14.13 28.09 -12.01
C GLN A 821 12.95 27.76 -11.10
N LYS A 822 12.89 28.30 -9.87
CA LYS A 822 11.74 28.13 -8.98
C LYS A 822 10.46 28.73 -9.57
N LYS A 823 10.53 29.91 -10.18
CA LYS A 823 9.38 30.55 -10.83
C LYS A 823 8.90 29.73 -12.02
N LEU A 824 9.82 29.23 -12.84
CA LEU A 824 9.51 28.36 -13.98
C LEU A 824 8.90 27.02 -13.53
N ALA A 825 9.45 26.41 -12.48
CA ALA A 825 8.86 25.21 -11.87
C ALA A 825 7.43 25.47 -11.36
N GLU A 826 7.18 26.66 -10.79
CA GLU A 826 5.85 27.05 -10.31
C GLU A 826 4.88 27.31 -11.46
N ASP A 827 5.31 27.94 -12.56
CA ASP A 827 4.49 28.09 -13.77
C ASP A 827 4.01 26.72 -14.27
N LEU A 828 4.91 25.73 -14.38
CA LEU A 828 4.55 24.37 -14.77
C LEU A 828 3.60 23.72 -13.76
N LYS A 829 3.84 23.87 -12.45
CA LYS A 829 2.97 23.33 -11.41
C LYS A 829 1.55 23.90 -11.48
N ILE A 830 1.40 25.20 -11.73
CA ILE A 830 0.10 25.85 -11.87
C ILE A 830 -0.65 25.30 -13.08
N ILE A 831 0.01 25.17 -14.23
CA ILE A 831 -0.60 24.60 -15.44
C ILE A 831 -0.95 23.11 -15.24
N GLN A 832 -0.05 22.33 -14.65
CA GLN A 832 -0.30 20.92 -14.36
C GLN A 832 -1.44 20.74 -13.36
N TYR A 833 -1.54 21.60 -12.34
CA TYR A 833 -2.66 21.58 -11.40
C TYR A 833 -3.98 21.92 -12.09
N ASP A 834 -4.01 22.99 -12.90
CA ASP A 834 -5.19 23.40 -13.68
C ASP A 834 -5.72 22.27 -14.57
N LEU A 835 -4.81 21.56 -15.25
CA LEU A 835 -5.13 20.43 -16.12
C LEU A 835 -5.65 19.19 -15.39
N THR A 836 -5.40 19.07 -14.09
CA THR A 836 -5.59 17.79 -13.36
C THR A 836 -6.55 17.88 -12.20
N SER A 837 -6.28 18.73 -11.20
CA SER A 837 -7.03 18.79 -9.93
C SER A 837 -7.69 20.15 -9.68
N GLY A 838 -7.36 21.17 -10.48
CA GLY A 838 -7.88 22.53 -10.36
C GLY A 838 -9.24 22.72 -11.01
N GLU A 839 -9.53 23.98 -11.36
CA GLU A 839 -10.80 24.45 -11.92
C GLU A 839 -10.86 24.34 -13.46
N HIS A 840 -9.78 23.89 -14.11
CA HIS A 840 -9.70 23.66 -15.56
C HIS A 840 -9.96 24.92 -16.40
N TYR A 841 -9.29 26.03 -16.08
CA TYR A 841 -9.40 27.27 -16.86
C TYR A 841 -8.88 27.12 -18.31
N LEU A 842 -7.93 26.21 -18.54
CA LEU A 842 -7.45 25.85 -19.87
C LEU A 842 -8.26 24.68 -20.45
N GLU A 843 -9.20 25.01 -21.33
CA GLU A 843 -9.94 24.03 -22.13
C GLU A 843 -9.14 23.52 -23.34
N GLU A 844 -9.55 22.40 -23.94
CA GLU A 844 -8.94 21.81 -25.14
C GLU A 844 -8.83 22.82 -26.31
N SER A 845 -9.84 23.66 -26.50
CA SER A 845 -9.87 24.69 -27.54
C SER A 845 -8.99 25.92 -27.25
N SER A 846 -8.31 25.95 -26.10
CA SER A 846 -7.45 27.07 -25.74
C SER A 846 -6.32 27.24 -26.76
N PRO A 847 -6.03 28.49 -27.21
CA PRO A 847 -4.85 28.78 -28.03
C PRO A 847 -3.53 28.32 -27.40
N PHE A 848 -3.51 28.10 -26.08
CA PHE A 848 -2.36 27.59 -25.34
C PHE A 848 -1.87 26.22 -25.84
N PHE A 849 -2.76 25.38 -26.39
CA PHE A 849 -2.41 24.05 -26.89
C PHE A 849 -2.23 24.01 -28.42
N GLN A 850 -2.51 25.10 -29.13
CA GLN A 850 -2.48 25.14 -30.59
C GLN A 850 -1.13 25.69 -31.09
N ILE A 851 -0.59 25.09 -32.16
CA ILE A 851 0.56 25.66 -32.88
C ILE A 851 0.04 26.81 -33.74
N GLN A 852 0.59 28.01 -33.55
CA GLN A 852 0.17 29.24 -34.25
C GLN A 852 0.94 29.49 -35.54
#